data_AF-A0A3Q2QK09-F1
#
_entry.id   AF-A0A3Q2QK09-F1
#
_cell.length_a   1.000
_cell.length_b   1.000
_cell.length_c   1.000
_cell.angle_alpha   90.00
_cell.angle_beta   90.00
_cell.angle_gamma   90.00
#
_symmetry.space_group_name_H-M   'P 1'
#
loop_
_entity.id
_entity.type
_entity.pdbx_description
1 polymer ?
#
loop_
_entity_poly.entity_id
_entity_poly.type
_entity_poly.pdbx_seq_one_letter_code
_entity_poly.pdbx_strand_id
1 'polypeptide(L)'
;HLVLLIWFLLVLLSIVYVGAFMIKWNLMTAPNVLRVGTEERIFIEVQNCEEQNVDVRISVKNHPTKTTEYAWTSVTLTRQNDFQAFGKIVIPADRFVNDRNVKQYVTLQADFPGQLPLEKVVLVSFQSGYIFIQTDKPIYTPGSTGESFSRTNNLQNFLFFIFIFFFNLKLVVHVCSFGNWKMMAKFHSNAAESFTAEFEVKEYGKKFYLYAHIQQCFVSQYMFGKEVDGTAYVVFGVILGNEKKSFTSSLQRVPIQRGNGEVKLRKEHITDVYQNINQLLGNSIYVSVSVLTQSGGEMVEAELRGIMIVESPYTIHFKKTPEYFKPGLSFDVMVEVVNPDGSPADSVPILVNPGGISAVTKSNGMARLPINTGSSMQRLEISARTNHPQVLSHRQAKATMVALPYKSPTDSLLHLSVHSAEVKLGEQMKIDLYFTRPENQPKDITYMILSRGQLVKHFRQRGILKQMAFMVDITKEMLPSFRIVAFYHTNKNELVSDSVWVDVTDTCMGTLKLEMTRPTASYEPRRSFNLKITGDPGATVGLVAVDKSVYVLNNKNRLTQKKIWDVVEKYDTGCKPGGGKDAINVFYDAGLLFVNNNDVTPDRTDLMCPAPTRRKRASTVMEVRTSLISQYTDKLQKDCCLDGMKESPVSYSCKRRVQYIVDGPSCEQAFLHCCEEMQKQRDDMKVEVLHLARSEIDDGYTDRNDIMTRTNFPESWLWNDIQLSGCPTNDPNCKTVTLITKTYPFPDTITTWQLTGISLSRTHGLCVAKPLEAIVWKPFFVDLRLPYSAVQGEQLEIKAILHNYNDDVRIEFKEEDHVCSAAYKKKWFQDEVQVGAQTTRSVPFIIIPMRHGSFPIEIKASVKNSYLSDGIKKMLRVVVRETNAMVCSLLLLSGDACVRLPMTKFCGESMGTLINEPHGCGEQNMAAMTLPVIAAIYLDKTNQWEAVGFDKRNKAIQHIKTGYGTQLTYHKPDGSFAIFPNYKSTTWLTAYVAKVFSMATSHARIDSSVICGAIKFLIIHTQRPDGVFVEIGEVWDKNMIGDVGGVDSDASMTAFCLIAMRESSGICSSSISSLPNSIRKAETYLEQRLGSLTNPYAVALTSYALAMNKKLNREILFKFAAPAPYIFFSCMLLSKAIEEAKPIVRWLSQQQKENGGYGSTQATIMVYQAVAEYASNVREPPFDLNVDIAIQGRSLIDKINFNNENHYTTRTSKVRTHINKLTATGTGEAMFNVS
;
A
#
# COMPACT_ATOMS: atom_id res chain seq x y z
N HIS A 1 -44.06 -69.57 56.07
CA HIS A 1 -42.77 -68.97 56.45
C HIS A 1 -41.73 -68.99 55.32
N LEU A 2 -41.30 -70.13 54.78
CA LEU A 2 -40.18 -70.19 53.80
C LEU A 2 -40.31 -69.19 52.62
N VAL A 3 -41.49 -69.07 52.02
CA VAL A 3 -41.78 -68.12 50.92
C VAL A 3 -41.57 -66.65 51.33
N LEU A 4 -41.96 -66.25 52.54
CA LEU A 4 -41.68 -64.90 53.04
C LEU A 4 -40.18 -64.66 53.21
N LEU A 5 -39.43 -65.67 53.67
CA LEU A 5 -37.97 -65.54 53.83
C LEU A 5 -37.28 -65.35 52.48
N ILE A 6 -37.70 -66.09 51.45
CA ILE A 6 -37.21 -65.96 50.07
C ILE A 6 -37.58 -64.60 49.49
N TRP A 7 -38.80 -64.11 49.74
CA TRP A 7 -39.21 -62.77 49.28
C TRP A 7 -38.42 -61.65 49.98
N PHE A 8 -38.18 -61.77 51.29
CA PHE A 8 -37.33 -60.83 52.03
C PHE A 8 -35.86 -60.87 51.57
N LEU A 9 -35.32 -62.06 51.26
CA LEU A 9 -33.99 -62.17 50.64
C LEU A 9 -33.93 -61.56 49.24
N LEU A 10 -34.95 -61.75 48.39
CA LEU A 10 -35.00 -61.13 47.06
C LEU A 10 -35.17 -59.61 47.12
N VAL A 11 -35.93 -59.10 48.08
CA VAL A 11 -36.03 -57.65 48.37
C VAL A 11 -34.70 -57.12 48.90
N LEU A 12 -34.01 -57.84 49.80
CA LEU A 12 -32.68 -57.43 50.27
C LEU A 12 -31.61 -57.51 49.17
N LEU A 13 -31.61 -58.56 48.35
CA LEU A 13 -30.70 -58.71 47.21
C LEU A 13 -30.93 -57.61 46.17
N SER A 14 -32.18 -57.24 45.87
CA SER A 14 -32.46 -56.11 44.96
C SER A 14 -32.14 -54.75 45.56
N ILE A 15 -32.36 -54.52 46.87
CA ILE A 15 -31.91 -53.31 47.57
C ILE A 15 -30.38 -53.21 47.59
N VAL A 16 -29.67 -54.32 47.76
CA VAL A 16 -28.20 -54.39 47.68
C VAL A 16 -27.69 -54.19 46.24
N TYR A 17 -28.37 -54.74 45.22
CA TYR A 17 -28.00 -54.52 43.80
C TYR A 17 -28.30 -53.10 43.30
N VAL A 18 -29.19 -52.36 43.97
CA VAL A 18 -29.42 -50.93 43.75
C VAL A 18 -28.42 -50.07 44.55
N GLY A 19 -27.57 -50.70 45.35
CA GLY A 19 -26.46 -50.05 46.05
C GLY A 19 -25.38 -49.52 45.09
N ALA A 20 -25.34 -48.19 44.92
CA ALA A 20 -24.19 -47.44 44.45
C ALA A 20 -23.68 -47.72 43.01
N PHE A 21 -24.58 -47.85 42.02
CA PHE A 21 -24.23 -47.42 40.66
C PHE A 21 -24.12 -45.87 40.62
N MET A 22 -23.00 -45.35 41.11
CA MET A 22 -22.59 -43.96 40.87
C MET A 22 -22.51 -43.73 39.37
N ILE A 23 -23.40 -42.89 38.84
CA ILE A 23 -23.36 -42.50 37.42
C ILE A 23 -22.05 -41.72 37.21
N LYS A 24 -21.14 -42.34 36.44
CA LYS A 24 -19.92 -41.70 35.95
C LYS A 24 -20.29 -40.70 34.87
N TRP A 25 -19.75 -39.49 34.98
CA TRP A 25 -19.98 -38.42 34.03
C TRP A 25 -18.72 -38.20 33.21
N ASN A 26 -18.79 -38.50 31.91
CA ASN A 26 -17.70 -38.24 30.97
C ASN A 26 -17.94 -36.89 30.30
N LEU A 27 -16.92 -36.05 30.24
CA LEU A 27 -16.98 -34.74 29.60
C LEU A 27 -15.87 -34.60 28.56
N MET A 28 -16.24 -34.14 27.37
CA MET A 28 -15.33 -33.60 26.36
C MET A 28 -15.69 -32.14 26.08
N THR A 29 -14.68 -31.26 26.11
CA THR A 29 -14.83 -29.83 25.78
C THR A 29 -13.66 -29.37 24.91
N ALA A 30 -13.94 -28.63 23.84
CA ALA A 30 -12.93 -28.17 22.88
C ALA A 30 -13.32 -26.82 22.26
N PRO A 31 -12.41 -26.11 21.57
CA PRO A 31 -12.78 -24.99 20.71
C PRO A 31 -13.85 -25.40 19.68
N ASN A 32 -14.89 -24.58 19.47
CA ASN A 32 -15.96 -24.86 18.50
C ASN A 32 -15.56 -24.62 17.02
N VAL A 33 -14.32 -24.18 16.79
CA VAL A 33 -13.61 -24.19 15.50
C VAL A 33 -12.22 -24.73 15.77
N LEU A 34 -11.77 -25.74 15.03
CA LEU A 34 -10.42 -26.29 15.15
C LEU A 34 -9.54 -25.75 14.02
N ARG A 35 -8.35 -25.23 14.35
CA ARG A 35 -7.38 -24.69 13.40
C ARG A 35 -6.45 -25.79 12.87
N VAL A 36 -6.14 -25.74 11.59
CA VAL A 36 -5.29 -26.71 10.88
C VAL A 36 -3.81 -26.30 10.96
N GLY A 37 -2.93 -27.26 11.25
CA GLY A 37 -1.48 -27.03 11.37
C GLY A 37 -1.02 -26.42 12.70
N THR A 38 -1.92 -26.26 13.67
CA THR A 38 -1.64 -25.74 15.02
C THR A 38 -1.95 -26.79 16.10
N GLU A 39 -1.31 -26.68 17.27
CA GLU A 39 -1.70 -27.49 18.45
C GLU A 39 -3.00 -26.94 19.02
N GLU A 40 -4.05 -27.77 19.01
CA GLU A 40 -5.29 -27.55 19.74
C GLU A 40 -5.30 -28.37 21.04
N ARG A 41 -5.89 -27.79 22.09
CA ARG A 41 -6.05 -28.42 23.40
C ARG A 41 -7.50 -28.76 23.66
N ILE A 42 -7.77 -30.04 23.90
CA ILE A 42 -9.09 -30.61 24.15
C ILE A 42 -9.14 -30.99 25.64
N PHE A 43 -10.08 -30.42 26.37
CA PHE A 43 -10.31 -30.74 27.78
C PHE A 43 -11.15 -32.00 27.93
N ILE A 44 -10.71 -32.90 28.79
CA ILE A 44 -11.44 -34.10 29.18
C ILE A 44 -11.48 -34.20 30.70
N GLU A 45 -12.65 -34.57 31.23
CA GLU A 45 -12.91 -34.77 32.65
C GLU A 45 -13.79 -36.01 32.87
N VAL A 46 -13.57 -36.73 33.97
CA VAL A 46 -14.52 -37.71 34.51
C VAL A 46 -14.91 -37.35 35.94
N GLN A 47 -16.21 -37.27 36.23
CA GLN A 47 -16.73 -37.08 37.59
C GLN A 47 -17.35 -38.39 38.13
N ASN A 48 -17.29 -38.56 39.45
CA ASN A 48 -17.70 -39.78 40.19
C ASN A 48 -16.89 -41.06 39.83
N CYS A 49 -15.56 -40.93 39.67
CA CYS A 49 -14.64 -42.08 39.56
C CYS A 49 -13.79 -42.17 40.84
N GLU A 50 -13.81 -43.31 41.55
CA GLU A 50 -13.20 -43.39 42.90
C GLU A 50 -11.87 -44.17 42.97
N GLU A 51 -11.66 -45.22 42.17
CA GLU A 51 -10.54 -46.17 42.40
C GLU A 51 -9.67 -46.60 41.19
N GLN A 52 -10.02 -46.30 39.94
CA GLN A 52 -9.27 -46.80 38.77
C GLN A 52 -8.87 -45.69 37.79
N ASN A 53 -7.63 -45.75 37.28
CA ASN A 53 -7.16 -44.87 36.21
C ASN A 53 -7.97 -45.09 34.92
N VAL A 54 -8.20 -44.04 34.14
CA VAL A 54 -8.98 -44.08 32.90
C VAL A 54 -8.16 -43.52 31.75
N ASP A 55 -7.69 -44.38 30.84
CA ASP A 55 -7.04 -43.96 29.61
C ASP A 55 -8.11 -43.60 28.56
N VAL A 56 -8.14 -42.33 28.14
CA VAL A 56 -9.10 -41.81 27.16
C VAL A 56 -8.37 -41.52 25.85
N ARG A 57 -8.83 -42.13 24.75
CA ARG A 57 -8.27 -41.88 23.41
C ARG A 57 -9.10 -40.82 22.69
N ILE A 58 -8.44 -39.78 22.20
CA ILE A 58 -9.05 -38.72 21.40
C ILE A 58 -8.64 -38.91 19.95
N SER A 59 -9.59 -38.80 19.02
CA SER A 59 -9.34 -38.92 17.58
C SER A 59 -10.11 -37.85 16.79
N VAL A 60 -9.49 -37.36 15.72
CA VAL A 60 -10.11 -36.45 14.75
C VAL A 60 -10.23 -37.17 13.41
N LYS A 61 -11.46 -37.36 12.95
CA LYS A 61 -11.81 -38.18 11.78
C LYS A 61 -12.51 -37.36 10.71
N ASN A 62 -12.49 -37.83 9.47
CA ASN A 62 -13.21 -37.20 8.37
C ASN A 62 -14.74 -37.19 8.60
N HIS A 63 -15.40 -36.14 8.10
CA HIS A 63 -16.84 -35.98 8.15
C HIS A 63 -17.42 -36.05 6.72
N PRO A 64 -18.56 -36.73 6.49
CA PRO A 64 -19.40 -37.45 7.45
C PRO A 64 -18.99 -38.92 7.67
N THR A 65 -18.09 -39.48 6.87
CA THR A 65 -17.92 -40.95 6.77
C THR A 65 -17.15 -41.61 7.91
N LYS A 66 -16.36 -40.86 8.69
CA LYS A 66 -15.53 -41.35 9.81
C LYS A 66 -14.53 -42.47 9.46
N THR A 67 -14.30 -42.72 8.17
CA THR A 67 -13.44 -43.76 7.59
C THR A 67 -11.94 -43.45 7.66
N THR A 68 -11.56 -42.20 7.91
CA THR A 68 -10.15 -41.76 7.92
C THR A 68 -9.87 -40.96 9.17
N GLU A 69 -8.92 -41.44 9.98
CA GLU A 69 -8.37 -40.74 11.13
C GLU A 69 -7.26 -39.79 10.66
N TYR A 70 -7.41 -38.50 10.90
CA TYR A 70 -6.43 -37.47 10.53
C TYR A 70 -5.36 -37.29 11.62
N ALA A 71 -5.75 -37.42 12.88
CA ALA A 71 -4.87 -37.34 14.05
C ALA A 71 -5.52 -38.02 15.25
N TRP A 72 -4.70 -38.46 16.22
CA TRP A 72 -5.16 -38.95 17.51
C TRP A 72 -4.17 -38.58 18.63
N THR A 73 -4.63 -38.67 19.87
CA THR A 73 -3.84 -38.50 21.10
C THR A 73 -4.49 -39.30 22.24
N SER A 74 -3.81 -39.48 23.36
CA SER A 74 -4.33 -40.24 24.51
C SER A 74 -3.93 -39.60 25.83
N VAL A 75 -4.85 -39.57 26.79
CA VAL A 75 -4.62 -38.99 28.12
C VAL A 75 -5.08 -39.94 29.23
N THR A 76 -4.23 -40.12 30.24
CA THR A 76 -4.56 -40.91 31.44
C THR A 76 -5.16 -40.01 32.52
N LEU A 77 -6.40 -40.27 32.88
CA LEU A 77 -7.08 -39.61 34.01
C LEU A 77 -6.79 -40.41 35.28
N THR A 78 -6.37 -39.72 36.34
CA THR A 78 -5.88 -40.29 37.58
C THR A 78 -6.35 -39.48 38.79
N ARG A 79 -6.20 -40.05 39.99
CA ARG A 79 -6.43 -39.30 41.24
C ARG A 79 -5.41 -38.15 41.48
N GLN A 80 -4.31 -38.09 40.73
CA GLN A 80 -3.29 -37.03 40.85
C GLN A 80 -3.58 -35.80 39.96
N ASN A 81 -4.45 -35.93 38.95
CA ASN A 81 -4.89 -34.84 38.09
C ASN A 81 -6.40 -34.55 38.24
N ASP A 82 -6.99 -34.91 39.39
CA ASP A 82 -8.43 -34.76 39.70
C ASP A 82 -9.38 -35.36 38.63
N PHE A 83 -8.89 -36.39 37.91
CA PHE A 83 -9.49 -36.98 36.71
C PHE A 83 -9.79 -35.95 35.60
N GLN A 84 -8.92 -34.95 35.44
CA GLN A 84 -8.95 -33.91 34.40
C GLN A 84 -7.64 -33.88 33.60
N ALA A 85 -7.71 -33.68 32.28
CA ALA A 85 -6.53 -33.52 31.42
C ALA A 85 -6.80 -32.69 30.15
N PHE A 86 -5.73 -32.11 29.59
CA PHE A 86 -5.71 -31.61 28.21
C PHE A 86 -5.07 -32.64 27.27
N GLY A 87 -5.85 -33.15 26.31
CA GLY A 87 -5.30 -33.82 25.13
C GLY A 87 -4.82 -32.78 24.11
N LYS A 88 -3.58 -32.91 23.66
CA LYS A 88 -2.98 -32.08 22.60
C LYS A 88 -3.09 -32.79 21.26
N ILE A 89 -3.58 -32.10 20.24
CA ILE A 89 -3.72 -32.65 18.88
C ILE A 89 -3.34 -31.61 17.82
N VAL A 90 -2.78 -32.06 16.70
CA VAL A 90 -2.45 -31.21 15.53
C VAL A 90 -3.13 -31.82 14.31
N ILE A 91 -3.99 -31.04 13.65
CA ILE A 91 -4.68 -31.49 12.44
C ILE A 91 -3.79 -31.21 11.22
N PRO A 92 -3.44 -32.22 10.39
CA PRO A 92 -2.53 -32.04 9.26
C PRO A 92 -3.21 -31.35 8.05
N ALA A 93 -2.47 -30.51 7.34
CA ALA A 93 -3.01 -29.61 6.32
C ALA A 93 -3.10 -30.21 4.90
N ASP A 94 -2.38 -31.29 4.61
CA ASP A 94 -2.29 -31.94 3.30
C ASP A 94 -3.57 -32.67 2.87
N ARG A 95 -4.54 -32.85 3.77
CA ARG A 95 -5.77 -33.65 3.57
C ARG A 95 -7.04 -32.84 3.35
N PHE A 96 -6.92 -31.52 3.17
CA PHE A 96 -8.05 -30.60 3.04
C PHE A 96 -7.99 -29.78 1.74
N VAL A 97 -9.14 -29.31 1.26
CA VAL A 97 -9.25 -28.50 0.05
C VAL A 97 -8.98 -27.03 0.36
N ASN A 98 -8.00 -26.44 -0.33
CA ASN A 98 -7.51 -25.07 -0.13
C ASN A 98 -8.41 -24.01 -0.83
N ASP A 99 -9.73 -24.08 -0.60
CA ASP A 99 -10.72 -23.11 -1.10
C ASP A 99 -11.44 -22.42 0.07
N ARG A 100 -11.48 -21.08 0.03
CA ARG A 100 -12.14 -20.22 1.02
C ARG A 100 -13.66 -20.38 1.06
N ASN A 101 -14.28 -20.79 -0.05
CA ASN A 101 -15.72 -20.91 -0.17
C ASN A 101 -16.26 -22.26 0.34
N VAL A 102 -15.38 -23.27 0.49
CA VAL A 102 -15.76 -24.64 0.86
C VAL A 102 -15.54 -24.85 2.35
N LYS A 103 -16.60 -24.63 3.14
CA LYS A 103 -16.64 -24.98 4.57
C LYS A 103 -16.40 -26.49 4.75
N GLN A 104 -15.42 -26.84 5.58
CA GLN A 104 -15.00 -28.23 5.83
C GLN A 104 -15.14 -28.55 7.32
N TYR A 105 -15.46 -29.81 7.61
CA TYR A 105 -15.79 -30.28 8.95
C TYR A 105 -15.00 -31.55 9.29
N VAL A 106 -14.74 -31.75 10.57
CA VAL A 106 -14.19 -32.99 11.13
C VAL A 106 -15.14 -33.56 12.18
N THR A 107 -15.08 -34.87 12.40
CA THR A 107 -15.69 -35.51 13.56
C THR A 107 -14.63 -35.64 14.64
N LEU A 108 -14.77 -34.93 15.74
CA LEU A 108 -13.98 -35.12 16.95
C LEU A 108 -14.63 -36.22 17.80
N GLN A 109 -13.84 -37.17 18.31
CA GLN A 109 -14.33 -38.30 19.11
C GLN A 109 -13.39 -38.60 20.28
N ALA A 110 -13.94 -38.76 21.48
CA ALA A 110 -13.25 -39.22 22.69
C ALA A 110 -13.83 -40.56 23.15
N ASP A 111 -12.96 -41.56 23.27
CA ASP A 111 -13.29 -42.96 23.56
C ASP A 111 -12.92 -43.31 25.02
N PHE A 112 -13.91 -43.76 25.78
CA PHE A 112 -13.81 -44.00 27.23
C PHE A 112 -14.00 -45.50 27.54
N PRO A 113 -13.06 -46.15 28.26
CA PRO A 113 -13.11 -47.58 28.53
C PRO A 113 -14.45 -48.08 29.08
N GLY A 114 -15.10 -48.97 28.32
CA GLY A 114 -16.35 -49.64 28.71
C GLY A 114 -17.62 -48.79 28.56
N GLN A 115 -17.58 -47.65 27.87
CA GLN A 115 -18.75 -46.80 27.61
C GLN A 115 -18.85 -46.39 26.13
N LEU A 116 -19.93 -45.71 25.74
CA LEU A 116 -20.07 -45.16 24.40
C LEU A 116 -19.14 -43.95 24.22
N PRO A 117 -18.46 -43.81 23.06
CA PRO A 117 -17.57 -42.69 22.81
C PRO A 117 -18.36 -41.40 22.60
N LEU A 118 -17.88 -40.29 23.19
CA LEU A 118 -18.42 -38.96 22.97
C LEU A 118 -17.95 -38.44 21.61
N GLU A 119 -18.86 -37.95 20.76
CA GLU A 119 -18.50 -37.43 19.43
C GLU A 119 -19.21 -36.13 19.07
N LYS A 120 -18.55 -35.30 18.25
CA LYS A 120 -19.09 -34.02 17.76
C LYS A 120 -18.54 -33.62 16.41
N VAL A 121 -19.37 -32.98 15.59
CA VAL A 121 -18.95 -32.35 14.33
C VAL A 121 -18.39 -30.96 14.63
N VAL A 122 -17.22 -30.63 14.08
CA VAL A 122 -16.53 -29.36 14.33
C VAL A 122 -16.11 -28.72 13.02
N LEU A 123 -16.32 -27.39 12.92
CA LEU A 123 -15.91 -26.59 11.77
C LEU A 123 -14.40 -26.40 11.76
N VAL A 124 -13.79 -26.49 10.59
CA VAL A 124 -12.33 -26.40 10.39
C VAL A 124 -11.95 -25.00 9.90
N SER A 125 -10.84 -24.45 10.42
CA SER A 125 -10.22 -23.21 9.95
C SER A 125 -8.78 -23.43 9.47
N PHE A 126 -8.44 -22.89 8.30
CA PHE A 126 -7.09 -22.97 7.73
C PHE A 126 -6.13 -21.90 8.25
N GLN A 127 -6.58 -21.05 9.17
CA GLN A 127 -5.77 -19.97 9.75
C GLN A 127 -4.65 -20.54 10.65
N SER A 128 -3.43 -20.54 10.15
CA SER A 128 -2.22 -21.02 10.83
C SER A 128 -1.31 -19.92 11.38
N GLY A 129 -1.64 -18.64 11.15
CA GLY A 129 -0.74 -17.54 11.49
C GLY A 129 -1.27 -16.15 11.17
N TYR A 130 -0.36 -15.16 11.25
CA TYR A 130 -0.63 -13.75 11.02
C TYR A 130 0.48 -13.13 10.18
N ILE A 131 0.13 -12.26 9.23
CA ILE A 131 1.09 -11.43 8.50
C ILE A 131 0.86 -9.96 8.84
N PHE A 132 1.91 -9.30 9.33
CA PHE A 132 1.95 -7.85 9.50
C PHE A 132 2.91 -7.25 8.47
N ILE A 133 2.44 -6.28 7.71
CA ILE A 133 3.22 -5.56 6.70
C ILE A 133 3.55 -4.18 7.27
N GLN A 134 4.83 -3.81 7.24
CA GLN A 134 5.31 -2.49 7.64
C GLN A 134 6.00 -1.82 6.44
N THR A 135 5.57 -0.60 6.12
CA THR A 135 6.30 0.32 5.24
C THR A 135 7.20 1.24 6.08
N ASP A 136 8.22 1.85 5.47
CA ASP A 136 9.04 2.86 6.15
C ASP A 136 8.22 4.12 6.46
N LYS A 137 7.39 4.55 5.50
CA LYS A 137 6.54 5.74 5.61
C LYS A 137 5.14 5.53 5.02
N PRO A 138 4.14 6.33 5.41
CA PRO A 138 2.77 6.22 4.92
C PRO A 138 2.50 6.94 3.58
N ILE A 139 3.43 7.78 3.11
CA ILE A 139 3.28 8.62 1.91
C ILE A 139 4.58 8.62 1.09
N TYR A 140 4.49 8.45 -0.24
CA TYR A 140 5.62 8.45 -1.16
C TYR A 140 5.44 9.48 -2.30
N THR A 141 6.57 10.05 -2.75
CA THR A 141 6.69 10.86 -3.96
C THR A 141 7.20 10.03 -5.14
N PRO A 142 6.85 10.37 -6.40
CA PRO A 142 7.41 9.71 -7.59
C PRO A 142 8.94 9.79 -7.61
N GLY A 143 9.62 8.67 -7.89
CA GLY A 143 11.08 8.58 -7.87
C GLY A 143 11.71 8.43 -6.47
N SER A 144 10.93 8.46 -5.38
CA SER A 144 11.47 8.13 -4.05
C SER A 144 11.63 6.61 -3.88
N THR A 145 12.81 6.19 -3.42
CA THR A 145 13.10 4.78 -3.13
C THR A 145 12.53 4.38 -1.77
N GLY A 146 11.48 3.57 -1.75
CA GLY A 146 11.17 2.73 -0.59
C GLY A 146 12.16 1.56 -0.54
N GLU A 147 12.95 1.45 0.53
CA GLU A 147 13.91 0.36 0.71
C GLU A 147 13.28 -0.84 1.44
N SER A 148 13.67 -2.06 1.07
CA SER A 148 13.53 -3.22 1.95
C SER A 148 14.53 -4.33 1.61
N PHE A 149 14.75 -5.21 2.59
CA PHE A 149 15.25 -6.55 2.37
C PHE A 149 14.11 -7.56 2.52
N SER A 150 14.00 -8.51 1.60
CA SER A 150 13.19 -9.71 1.82
C SER A 150 14.05 -10.76 2.50
N ARG A 151 13.64 -11.25 3.68
CA ARG A 151 14.30 -12.36 4.37
C ARG A 151 13.30 -13.28 5.07
N THR A 152 12.95 -14.37 4.40
CA THR A 152 12.20 -15.48 5.00
C THR A 152 13.07 -16.25 5.98
N ASN A 153 13.03 -15.88 7.26
CA ASN A 153 13.59 -16.72 8.32
C ASN A 153 12.64 -17.90 8.57
N ASN A 154 13.03 -19.10 8.14
CA ASN A 154 12.29 -20.35 8.39
C ASN A 154 12.31 -20.69 9.89
N LEU A 155 11.35 -20.16 10.64
CA LEU A 155 11.12 -20.46 12.05
C LEU A 155 10.01 -21.52 12.14
N GLN A 156 10.36 -22.78 11.87
CA GLN A 156 9.42 -23.90 11.78
C GLN A 156 8.72 -24.27 13.10
N ASN A 157 9.27 -23.87 14.25
CA ASN A 157 8.82 -24.30 15.58
C ASN A 157 8.09 -23.16 16.32
N PHE A 158 6.94 -22.73 15.79
CA PHE A 158 6.04 -21.77 16.45
C PHE A 158 4.62 -22.35 16.51
N LEU A 159 3.90 -22.06 17.61
CA LEU A 159 2.46 -22.36 17.74
C LEU A 159 1.57 -21.43 16.88
N PHE A 160 2.13 -20.32 16.37
CA PHE A 160 1.48 -19.38 15.45
C PHE A 160 2.51 -18.85 14.45
N PHE A 161 2.30 -19.04 13.15
CA PHE A 161 3.22 -18.55 12.12
C PHE A 161 3.12 -17.02 11.94
N ILE A 162 3.96 -16.25 12.63
CA ILE A 162 4.07 -14.80 12.44
C ILE A 162 5.16 -14.51 11.40
N PHE A 163 4.76 -14.02 10.23
CA PHE A 163 5.70 -13.53 9.21
C PHE A 163 5.57 -12.01 9.06
N ILE A 164 6.68 -11.29 9.23
CA ILE A 164 6.79 -9.88 8.86
C ILE A 164 7.37 -9.83 7.44
N PHE A 165 6.62 -9.27 6.49
CA PHE A 165 7.13 -9.04 5.14
C PHE A 165 7.47 -7.57 4.94
N PHE A 166 8.76 -7.25 4.90
CA PHE A 166 9.26 -5.96 4.45
C PHE A 166 9.40 -5.98 2.92
N PHE A 167 8.67 -5.13 2.19
CA PHE A 167 8.59 -5.16 0.72
C PHE A 167 9.29 -3.95 0.06
N ASN A 168 10.22 -4.21 -0.86
CA ASN A 168 11.02 -3.20 -1.54
C ASN A 168 10.25 -2.67 -2.76
N LEU A 169 9.35 -1.71 -2.54
CA LEU A 169 8.64 -1.05 -3.62
C LEU A 169 9.50 0.07 -4.20
N LYS A 170 10.43 -0.31 -5.09
CA LYS A 170 11.17 0.64 -5.94
C LYS A 170 10.21 1.33 -6.91
N LEU A 171 9.59 2.42 -6.45
CA LEU A 171 8.86 3.41 -7.26
C LEU A 171 9.84 4.27 -8.09
N VAL A 172 10.74 3.60 -8.81
CA VAL A 172 11.64 4.18 -9.82
C VAL A 172 10.82 4.37 -11.10
N VAL A 173 9.81 5.23 -11.01
CA VAL A 173 8.97 5.63 -12.13
C VAL A 173 8.67 7.12 -11.95
N HIS A 174 8.98 7.92 -12.97
CA HIS A 174 8.64 9.35 -12.97
C HIS A 174 7.12 9.59 -13.16
N VAL A 175 6.35 8.56 -13.53
CA VAL A 175 4.89 8.60 -13.69
C VAL A 175 4.29 7.35 -13.01
N CYS A 176 3.51 7.54 -11.95
CA CYS A 176 2.72 6.48 -11.32
C CYS A 176 1.29 6.94 -11.06
N SER A 177 0.37 6.00 -10.96
CA SER A 177 -1.02 6.26 -10.56
C SER A 177 -1.05 6.88 -9.16
N PHE A 178 -1.44 8.15 -9.05
CA PHE A 178 -1.61 8.83 -7.75
C PHE A 178 -2.80 8.27 -6.97
N GLY A 179 -2.72 8.32 -5.63
CA GLY A 179 -3.80 7.91 -4.72
C GLY A 179 -3.38 6.84 -3.70
N ASN A 180 -4.36 6.07 -3.21
CA ASN A 180 -4.15 5.03 -2.20
C ASN A 180 -3.79 3.69 -2.84
N TRP A 181 -2.57 3.22 -2.57
CA TRP A 181 -2.06 1.92 -2.97
C TRP A 181 -2.27 0.89 -1.86
N LYS A 182 -2.34 -0.39 -2.23
CA LYS A 182 -2.62 -1.50 -1.31
C LYS A 182 -1.69 -2.68 -1.56
N MET A 183 -0.88 -3.00 -0.56
CA MET A 183 -0.05 -4.20 -0.55
C MET A 183 -0.88 -5.40 -0.10
N MET A 184 -0.62 -6.58 -0.65
CA MET A 184 -1.27 -7.82 -0.24
C MET A 184 -0.25 -8.94 -0.09
N ALA A 185 -0.23 -9.57 1.08
CA ALA A 185 0.56 -10.76 1.37
C ALA A 185 -0.36 -11.97 1.64
N LYS A 186 0.13 -13.16 1.31
CA LYS A 186 -0.54 -14.46 1.52
C LYS A 186 0.49 -15.50 1.96
N PHE A 187 0.06 -16.54 2.64
CA PHE A 187 0.90 -17.72 2.87
C PHE A 187 1.02 -18.56 1.58
N HIS A 188 2.16 -19.20 1.36
CA HIS A 188 2.32 -20.12 0.23
C HIS A 188 1.57 -21.45 0.45
N SER A 189 1.47 -21.89 1.71
CA SER A 189 0.73 -23.09 2.13
C SER A 189 -0.79 -22.88 2.24
N ASN A 190 -1.26 -21.65 2.49
CA ASN A 190 -2.68 -21.29 2.55
C ASN A 190 -2.93 -20.02 1.72
N ALA A 191 -3.60 -20.18 0.58
CA ALA A 191 -3.88 -19.10 -0.36
C ALA A 191 -5.22 -18.38 -0.12
N ALA A 192 -6.04 -18.88 0.81
CA ALA A 192 -7.39 -18.40 1.09
C ALA A 192 -7.40 -17.07 1.87
N GLU A 193 -6.48 -16.90 2.81
CA GLU A 193 -6.35 -15.66 3.58
C GLU A 193 -5.36 -14.66 2.95
N SER A 194 -5.63 -13.37 3.14
CA SER A 194 -4.77 -12.29 2.66
C SER A 194 -4.73 -11.14 3.65
N PHE A 195 -3.51 -10.66 3.91
CA PHE A 195 -3.21 -9.57 4.82
C PHE A 195 -2.78 -8.35 4.02
N THR A 196 -3.24 -7.16 4.38
CA THR A 196 -3.06 -5.97 3.54
C THR A 196 -2.69 -4.72 4.34
N ALA A 197 -1.75 -3.94 3.81
CA ALA A 197 -1.43 -2.60 4.28
C ALA A 197 -1.63 -1.59 3.14
N GLU A 198 -1.90 -0.33 3.48
CA GLU A 198 -2.22 0.73 2.53
C GLU A 198 -1.25 1.91 2.69
N PHE A 199 -0.93 2.60 1.61
CA PHE A 199 -0.06 3.79 1.60
C PHE A 199 -0.49 4.76 0.50
N GLU A 200 -0.10 6.03 0.60
CA GLU A 200 -0.50 7.09 -0.33
C GLU A 200 0.66 7.45 -1.28
N VAL A 201 0.39 7.66 -2.56
CA VAL A 201 1.35 8.20 -3.53
C VAL A 201 0.84 9.55 -4.04
N LYS A 202 1.60 10.62 -3.77
CA LYS A 202 1.29 11.99 -4.20
C LYS A 202 2.55 12.84 -4.29
N GLU A 203 2.49 13.89 -5.11
CA GLU A 203 3.46 14.98 -5.07
C GLU A 203 3.18 15.90 -3.88
N TYR A 204 4.22 16.27 -3.12
CA TYR A 204 4.11 17.23 -2.01
C TYR A 204 5.46 17.92 -1.74
N GLY A 205 5.42 19.19 -1.33
CA GLY A 205 6.61 19.95 -0.91
C GLY A 205 6.68 20.11 0.60
N LYS A 206 7.83 19.83 1.22
CA LYS A 206 8.02 20.00 2.67
C LYS A 206 8.06 21.48 3.07
N LYS A 207 6.97 21.99 3.66
CA LYS A 207 6.87 23.35 4.21
C LYS A 207 6.01 23.41 5.48
N PHE A 208 6.56 22.97 6.61
CA PHE A 208 6.03 23.20 7.98
C PHE A 208 4.59 22.68 8.27
N TYR A 209 4.10 22.88 9.51
CA TYR A 209 2.82 22.33 9.98
C TYR A 209 2.11 23.29 10.94
N LEU A 210 0.77 23.23 10.94
CA LEU A 210 -0.07 23.90 11.93
C LEU A 210 -0.68 22.88 12.91
N TYR A 211 -0.75 23.26 14.18
CA TYR A 211 -1.62 22.63 15.17
C TYR A 211 -2.88 23.47 15.32
N ALA A 212 -4.06 22.86 15.18
CA ALA A 212 -5.35 23.52 15.39
C ALA A 212 -6.12 22.79 16.49
N HIS A 213 -6.22 23.43 17.66
CA HIS A 213 -7.00 22.91 18.79
C HIS A 213 -8.42 23.50 18.80
N ILE A 214 -9.40 22.75 19.29
CA ILE A 214 -10.82 23.15 19.25
C ILE A 214 -11.16 24.14 20.38
N GLN A 215 -10.52 25.30 20.36
CA GLN A 215 -11.13 26.57 20.77
C GLN A 215 -10.56 27.72 19.93
N GLN A 216 -10.61 27.56 18.60
CA GLN A 216 -10.39 28.59 17.58
C GLN A 216 -9.02 29.28 17.51
N CYS A 217 -7.99 28.82 18.24
CA CYS A 217 -6.60 29.17 17.98
C CYS A 217 -5.88 28.10 17.13
N PHE A 218 -5.21 28.54 16.07
CA PHE A 218 -4.22 27.73 15.34
C PHE A 218 -2.81 28.23 15.64
N VAL A 219 -1.92 27.28 15.97
CA VAL A 219 -0.52 27.51 16.33
C VAL A 219 0.35 27.10 15.15
N SER A 220 1.05 28.08 14.59
CA SER A 220 1.93 27.95 13.43
C SER A 220 3.37 27.84 13.93
N GLN A 221 4.01 26.68 13.71
CA GLN A 221 5.40 26.44 14.12
C GLN A 221 6.23 25.80 13.01
N TYR A 222 7.48 26.24 12.93
CA TYR A 222 8.52 25.61 12.13
C TYR A 222 8.89 24.20 12.66
N MET A 223 9.51 23.35 11.82
CA MET A 223 9.83 21.92 12.13
C MET A 223 10.67 21.70 13.40
N PHE A 224 11.29 22.76 13.89
CA PHE A 224 12.23 22.82 15.02
C PHE A 224 11.64 23.58 16.23
N GLY A 225 10.32 23.75 16.30
CA GLY A 225 9.62 24.26 17.50
C GLY A 225 9.75 25.77 17.72
N LYS A 226 9.64 26.56 16.64
CA LYS A 226 9.68 28.03 16.67
C LYS A 226 8.46 28.63 15.99
N GLU A 227 7.96 29.72 16.54
CA GLU A 227 6.75 30.41 16.09
C GLU A 227 6.89 31.05 14.70
N VAL A 228 5.77 31.26 14.01
CA VAL A 228 5.69 31.85 12.66
C VAL A 228 4.78 33.08 12.67
N ASP A 229 5.26 34.21 12.16
CA ASP A 229 4.47 35.43 11.97
C ASP A 229 4.02 35.61 10.50
N GLY A 230 2.83 36.15 10.28
CA GLY A 230 2.26 36.28 8.93
C GLY A 230 0.76 36.53 8.86
N THR A 231 0.10 35.90 7.89
CA THR A 231 -1.34 36.01 7.60
C THR A 231 -1.88 34.65 7.19
N ALA A 232 -2.89 34.16 7.90
CA ALA A 232 -3.68 33.00 7.49
C ALA A 232 -4.87 33.41 6.61
N TYR A 233 -5.17 32.58 5.63
CA TYR A 233 -6.43 32.56 4.90
C TYR A 233 -7.15 31.27 5.27
N VAL A 234 -8.33 31.38 5.90
CA VAL A 234 -9.04 30.23 6.48
C VAL A 234 -10.39 30.06 5.80
N VAL A 235 -10.67 28.83 5.33
CA VAL A 235 -11.97 28.44 4.77
C VAL A 235 -12.50 27.23 5.53
N PHE A 236 -13.72 27.34 6.05
CA PHE A 236 -14.44 26.22 6.64
C PHE A 236 -15.28 25.51 5.58
N GLY A 237 -15.65 24.26 5.84
CA GLY A 237 -16.59 23.52 5.00
C GLY A 237 -17.08 22.25 5.69
N VAL A 238 -17.92 21.49 4.99
CA VAL A 238 -18.43 20.18 5.44
C VAL A 238 -18.00 19.08 4.48
N ILE A 239 -17.63 17.92 5.03
CA ILE A 239 -17.40 16.68 4.29
C ILE A 239 -18.67 15.83 4.36
N LEU A 240 -19.28 15.59 3.20
CA LEU A 240 -20.45 14.73 3.03
C LEU A 240 -19.99 13.39 2.44
N GLY A 241 -19.78 12.41 3.30
CA GLY A 241 -19.18 11.13 2.91
C GLY A 241 -17.73 11.29 2.44
N ASN A 242 -17.51 11.35 1.12
CA ASN A 242 -16.20 11.57 0.50
C ASN A 242 -16.06 12.95 -0.18
N GLU A 243 -17.15 13.69 -0.40
CA GLU A 243 -17.10 15.02 -1.03
C GLU A 243 -16.88 16.12 -0.01
N LYS A 244 -16.05 17.12 -0.36
CA LYS A 244 -15.89 18.36 0.41
C LYS A 244 -16.74 19.47 -0.19
N LYS A 245 -17.43 20.26 0.64
CA LYS A 245 -18.11 21.50 0.25
C LYS A 245 -17.67 22.63 1.17
N SER A 246 -17.04 23.66 0.62
CA SER A 246 -16.65 24.86 1.36
C SER A 246 -17.86 25.76 1.64
N PHE A 247 -17.86 26.39 2.82
CA PHE A 247 -18.71 27.54 3.11
C PHE A 247 -17.98 28.79 2.57
N THR A 248 -18.36 29.27 1.39
CA THR A 248 -17.63 30.37 0.72
C THR A 248 -17.64 31.67 1.52
N SER A 249 -18.75 32.01 2.18
CA SER A 249 -18.86 33.16 3.10
C SER A 249 -18.04 33.01 4.40
N SER A 250 -17.43 31.84 4.65
CA SER A 250 -16.58 31.64 5.83
C SER A 250 -15.12 32.07 5.66
N LEU A 251 -14.70 32.42 4.43
CA LEU A 251 -13.33 32.82 4.09
C LEU A 251 -12.89 34.03 4.94
N GLN A 252 -11.90 33.82 5.80
CA GLN A 252 -11.36 34.84 6.70
C GLN A 252 -9.87 35.02 6.53
N ARG A 253 -9.42 36.28 6.45
CA ARG A 253 -8.01 36.67 6.50
C ARG A 253 -7.66 37.10 7.92
N VAL A 254 -6.70 36.43 8.55
CA VAL A 254 -6.36 36.59 9.97
C VAL A 254 -4.85 36.83 10.12
N PRO A 255 -4.39 37.88 10.83
CA PRO A 255 -2.97 38.05 11.13
C PRO A 255 -2.50 36.98 12.13
N ILE A 256 -1.28 36.49 11.94
CA ILE A 256 -0.61 35.56 12.87
C ILE A 256 0.48 36.33 13.60
N GLN A 257 0.46 36.30 14.93
CA GLN A 257 1.42 36.97 15.80
C GLN A 257 1.88 36.01 16.90
N ARG A 258 3.20 35.84 17.07
CA ARG A 258 3.80 34.85 17.98
C ARG A 258 3.22 33.47 17.76
N GLY A 259 3.19 33.05 16.48
CA GLY A 259 2.68 31.76 16.03
C GLY A 259 1.15 31.60 16.05
N ASN A 260 0.42 32.46 16.78
CA ASN A 260 -1.01 32.27 17.03
C ASN A 260 -1.88 33.13 16.10
N GLY A 261 -2.97 32.53 15.60
CA GLY A 261 -4.08 33.24 14.96
C GLY A 261 -5.43 32.67 15.41
N GLU A 262 -6.44 33.55 15.56
CA GLU A 262 -7.81 33.17 15.97
C GLU A 262 -8.81 33.40 14.81
N VAL A 263 -9.72 32.45 14.58
CA VAL A 263 -10.67 32.50 13.45
C VAL A 263 -12.05 31.93 13.81
N LYS A 264 -13.13 32.63 13.40
CA LYS A 264 -14.48 32.36 13.95
C LYS A 264 -15.48 31.93 12.88
N LEU A 265 -15.91 30.67 12.94
CA LEU A 265 -17.05 30.18 12.15
C LEU A 265 -18.35 30.63 12.82
N ARG A 266 -19.03 31.62 12.23
CA ARG A 266 -20.38 32.05 12.66
C ARG A 266 -21.45 31.08 12.17
N LYS A 267 -22.61 31.12 12.83
CA LYS A 267 -23.81 30.38 12.40
C LYS A 267 -24.29 30.85 11.02
N GLU A 268 -24.24 32.17 10.77
CA GLU A 268 -24.56 32.78 9.47
C GLU A 268 -23.89 32.04 8.31
N HIS A 269 -22.56 31.88 8.36
CA HIS A 269 -21.75 31.25 7.30
C HIS A 269 -22.18 29.80 6.97
N ILE A 270 -22.90 29.13 7.88
CA ILE A 270 -23.48 27.80 7.67
C ILE A 270 -24.90 27.92 7.11
N THR A 271 -25.72 28.81 7.65
CA THR A 271 -27.11 29.02 7.21
C THR A 271 -27.23 29.61 5.81
N ASP A 272 -26.22 30.37 5.35
CA ASP A 272 -26.12 30.86 3.96
C ASP A 272 -26.16 29.72 2.93
N VAL A 273 -25.59 28.56 3.29
CA VAL A 273 -25.44 27.38 2.41
C VAL A 273 -26.45 26.28 2.78
N TYR A 274 -26.89 26.22 4.04
CA TYR A 274 -27.78 25.19 4.59
C TYR A 274 -28.81 25.81 5.53
N GLN A 275 -30.01 26.14 5.00
CA GLN A 275 -31.11 26.72 5.77
C GLN A 275 -31.49 25.90 7.03
N ASN A 276 -31.30 24.58 7.01
CA ASN A 276 -31.52 23.70 8.16
C ASN A 276 -30.26 22.92 8.55
N ILE A 277 -29.60 23.37 9.63
CA ILE A 277 -28.37 22.78 10.18
C ILE A 277 -28.55 21.29 10.54
N ASN A 278 -29.76 20.83 10.87
CA ASN A 278 -30.00 19.43 11.23
C ASN A 278 -29.72 18.45 10.08
N GLN A 279 -29.73 18.91 8.82
CA GLN A 279 -29.31 18.11 7.65
C GLN A 279 -27.82 17.74 7.70
N LEU A 280 -27.01 18.46 8.47
CA LEU A 280 -25.56 18.25 8.59
C LEU A 280 -25.17 17.29 9.72
N LEU A 281 -26.12 16.88 10.58
CA LEU A 281 -25.87 15.95 11.69
C LEU A 281 -25.24 14.63 11.20
N GLY A 282 -24.20 14.17 11.89
CA GLY A 282 -23.43 12.98 11.53
C GLY A 282 -22.38 13.17 10.44
N ASN A 283 -22.25 14.37 9.86
CA ASN A 283 -21.17 14.73 8.93
C ASN A 283 -20.05 15.47 9.67
N SER A 284 -18.88 15.67 9.04
CA SER A 284 -17.74 16.35 9.68
C SER A 284 -17.41 17.68 9.01
N ILE A 285 -17.20 18.72 9.80
CA ILE A 285 -16.57 19.97 9.35
C ILE A 285 -15.10 19.71 9.03
N TYR A 286 -14.60 20.40 8.00
CA TYR A 286 -13.18 20.58 7.74
C TYR A 286 -12.82 22.07 7.76
N VAL A 287 -11.56 22.35 8.04
CA VAL A 287 -10.99 23.71 8.05
C VAL A 287 -9.72 23.68 7.21
N SER A 288 -9.70 24.42 6.11
CA SER A 288 -8.52 24.65 5.29
C SER A 288 -7.88 25.96 5.73
N VAL A 289 -6.58 25.94 6.03
CA VAL A 289 -5.81 27.08 6.52
C VAL A 289 -4.57 27.24 5.65
N SER A 290 -4.54 28.30 4.83
CA SER A 290 -3.41 28.64 3.97
C SER A 290 -2.65 29.82 4.59
N VAL A 291 -1.53 29.54 5.27
CA VAL A 291 -0.69 30.54 5.93
C VAL A 291 0.34 31.10 4.96
N LEU A 292 0.34 32.42 4.79
CA LEU A 292 1.39 33.20 4.14
C LEU A 292 2.28 33.85 5.22
N THR A 293 3.60 33.59 5.19
CA THR A 293 4.58 34.23 6.09
C THR A 293 4.65 35.75 5.88
N GLN A 294 4.99 36.52 6.92
CA GLN A 294 5.12 37.99 6.84
C GLN A 294 6.11 38.48 5.76
N SER A 295 7.12 37.67 5.42
CA SER A 295 8.08 37.94 4.35
C SER A 295 7.53 37.75 2.92
N GLY A 296 6.30 37.26 2.78
CA GLY A 296 5.66 36.91 1.50
C GLY A 296 6.29 35.72 0.76
N GLY A 297 7.37 35.12 1.28
CA GLY A 297 8.14 34.09 0.59
C GLY A 297 7.57 32.67 0.68
N GLU A 298 6.75 32.38 1.69
CA GLU A 298 6.23 31.04 1.94
C GLU A 298 4.73 31.05 2.16
N MET A 299 4.00 30.27 1.34
CA MET A 299 2.62 29.87 1.61
C MET A 299 2.56 28.37 1.95
N VAL A 300 1.78 28.00 2.96
CA VAL A 300 1.63 26.66 3.52
C VAL A 300 0.15 26.35 3.72
N GLU A 301 -0.34 25.23 3.17
CA GLU A 301 -1.73 24.79 3.35
C GLU A 301 -1.81 23.63 4.35
N ALA A 302 -2.64 23.78 5.38
CA ALA A 302 -2.97 22.75 6.35
C ALA A 302 -4.49 22.51 6.39
N GLU A 303 -4.91 21.28 6.63
CA GLU A 303 -6.34 20.93 6.67
C GLU A 303 -6.69 20.11 7.91
N LEU A 304 -7.50 20.69 8.80
CA LEU A 304 -8.11 19.96 9.91
C LEU A 304 -9.40 19.27 9.40
N ARG A 305 -9.55 17.98 9.67
CA ARG A 305 -10.75 17.17 9.36
C ARG A 305 -11.22 16.41 10.59
N GLY A 306 -12.49 16.00 10.59
CA GLY A 306 -13.05 15.12 11.63
C GLY A 306 -13.79 15.84 12.76
N ILE A 307 -14.08 17.14 12.62
CA ILE A 307 -14.91 17.88 13.56
C ILE A 307 -16.38 17.47 13.32
N MET A 308 -16.85 16.41 13.99
CA MET A 308 -18.18 15.86 13.77
C MET A 308 -19.29 16.81 14.25
N ILE A 309 -20.30 17.04 13.40
CA ILE A 309 -21.52 17.78 13.74
C ILE A 309 -22.47 16.81 14.44
N VAL A 310 -22.70 17.01 15.73
CA VAL A 310 -23.48 16.12 16.60
C VAL A 310 -24.47 16.87 17.47
N GLU A 311 -25.58 16.21 17.79
CA GLU A 311 -26.62 16.74 18.70
C GLU A 311 -26.18 16.64 20.18
N SER A 312 -25.51 15.55 20.54
CA SER A 312 -24.90 15.33 21.84
C SER A 312 -23.37 15.31 21.74
N PRO A 313 -22.63 15.89 22.70
CA PRO A 313 -21.17 15.81 22.72
C PRO A 313 -20.63 14.39 23.01
N TYR A 314 -21.49 13.44 23.39
CA TYR A 314 -21.11 12.06 23.70
C TYR A 314 -21.97 11.06 22.93
N THR A 315 -21.46 9.85 22.74
CA THR A 315 -22.25 8.69 22.28
C THR A 315 -22.10 7.57 23.31
N ILE A 316 -23.19 6.87 23.63
CA ILE A 316 -23.22 5.76 24.59
C ILE A 316 -23.34 4.43 23.84
N HIS A 317 -22.55 3.44 24.25
CA HIS A 317 -22.59 2.07 23.74
C HIS A 317 -22.58 1.05 24.89
N PHE A 318 -23.52 0.09 24.89
CA PHE A 318 -23.53 -1.04 25.83
C PHE A 318 -22.55 -2.13 25.37
N LYS A 319 -21.27 -1.79 25.39
CA LYS A 319 -20.17 -2.66 24.97
C LYS A 319 -19.72 -3.51 26.14
N LYS A 320 -19.43 -4.79 25.90
CA LYS A 320 -19.05 -5.78 26.93
C LYS A 320 -20.13 -6.07 28.00
N THR A 321 -21.36 -5.58 27.85
CA THR A 321 -22.51 -6.00 28.70
C THR A 321 -23.06 -7.34 28.19
N PRO A 322 -23.38 -8.32 29.06
CA PRO A 322 -24.08 -9.55 28.65
C PRO A 322 -25.49 -9.28 28.11
N GLU A 323 -26.00 -10.14 27.23
CA GLU A 323 -27.40 -10.09 26.78
C GLU A 323 -28.38 -10.74 27.79
N TYR A 324 -27.85 -11.54 28.72
CA TYR A 324 -28.65 -12.32 29.66
C TYR A 324 -28.30 -12.00 31.11
N PHE A 325 -29.33 -11.74 31.92
CA PHE A 325 -29.23 -11.52 33.37
C PHE A 325 -29.73 -12.74 34.17
N LYS A 326 -29.44 -12.76 35.47
CA LYS A 326 -29.81 -13.86 36.37
C LYS A 326 -30.80 -13.34 37.42
N PRO A 327 -32.09 -13.73 37.37
CA PRO A 327 -33.12 -13.18 38.26
C PRO A 327 -32.77 -13.31 39.74
N GLY A 328 -32.98 -12.25 40.51
CA GLY A 328 -32.67 -12.21 41.94
C GLY A 328 -31.19 -11.94 42.28
N LEU A 329 -30.32 -11.81 41.27
CA LEU A 329 -28.92 -11.40 41.44
C LEU A 329 -28.68 -9.99 40.87
N SER A 330 -27.55 -9.39 41.24
CA SER A 330 -27.05 -8.15 40.63
C SER A 330 -26.62 -8.40 39.19
N PHE A 331 -27.01 -7.51 38.27
CA PHE A 331 -26.64 -7.54 36.86
C PHE A 331 -25.68 -6.38 36.53
N ASP A 332 -24.43 -6.71 36.20
CA ASP A 332 -23.41 -5.74 35.85
C ASP A 332 -23.59 -5.17 34.43
N VAL A 333 -23.89 -3.87 34.34
CA VAL A 333 -24.00 -3.14 33.09
C VAL A 333 -22.69 -2.43 32.79
N MET A 334 -22.13 -2.69 31.61
CA MET A 334 -20.91 -2.08 31.07
C MET A 334 -21.26 -1.03 30.02
N VAL A 335 -21.02 0.25 30.36
CA VAL A 335 -21.36 1.40 29.52
C VAL A 335 -20.07 2.03 29.02
N GLU A 336 -19.85 1.99 27.70
CA GLU A 336 -18.81 2.78 27.03
C GLU A 336 -19.40 4.15 26.67
N VAL A 337 -18.72 5.23 27.05
CA VAL A 337 -19.00 6.58 26.57
C VAL A 337 -17.83 7.03 25.69
N VAL A 338 -18.13 7.41 24.45
CA VAL A 338 -17.14 7.92 23.49
C VAL A 338 -17.46 9.36 23.10
N ASN A 339 -16.40 10.11 22.81
CA ASN A 339 -16.47 11.41 22.14
C ASN A 339 -16.82 11.22 20.64
N PRO A 340 -17.17 12.30 19.91
CA PRO A 340 -17.67 12.18 18.53
C PRO A 340 -16.64 11.67 17.52
N ASP A 341 -15.34 11.73 17.83
CA ASP A 341 -14.23 11.18 17.04
C ASP A 341 -14.02 9.67 17.29
N GLY A 342 -14.73 9.07 18.24
CA GLY A 342 -14.57 7.68 18.68
C GLY A 342 -13.50 7.49 19.76
N SER A 343 -12.90 8.55 20.31
CA SER A 343 -12.03 8.45 21.49
C SER A 343 -12.85 8.18 22.76
N PRO A 344 -12.32 7.45 23.75
CA PRO A 344 -13.04 7.20 25.01
C PRO A 344 -13.18 8.49 25.83
N ALA A 345 -14.35 8.70 26.45
CA ALA A 345 -14.62 9.89 27.24
C ALA A 345 -14.36 9.65 28.73
N ASP A 346 -13.27 10.20 29.26
CA ASP A 346 -12.89 10.10 30.67
C ASP A 346 -13.79 10.96 31.56
N SER A 347 -14.05 10.49 32.79
CA SER A 347 -14.64 11.25 33.89
C SER A 347 -16.03 11.85 33.62
N VAL A 348 -16.80 11.27 32.69
CA VAL A 348 -18.17 11.68 32.37
C VAL A 348 -19.16 11.02 33.36
N PRO A 349 -20.00 11.81 34.06
CA PRO A 349 -21.04 11.26 34.90
C PRO A 349 -22.21 10.74 34.04
N ILE A 350 -22.67 9.53 34.35
CA ILE A 350 -23.80 8.85 33.73
C ILE A 350 -24.82 8.41 34.78
N LEU A 351 -26.08 8.32 34.38
CA LEU A 351 -27.17 7.76 35.17
C LEU A 351 -27.81 6.61 34.40
N VAL A 352 -28.00 5.46 35.05
CA VAL A 352 -28.64 4.28 34.47
C VAL A 352 -29.92 3.93 35.23
N ASN A 353 -30.97 3.62 34.47
CA ASN A 353 -32.23 3.08 34.98
C ASN A 353 -32.47 1.66 34.45
N PRO A 354 -33.17 0.78 35.20
CA PRO A 354 -33.84 1.04 36.48
C PRO A 354 -32.86 1.24 37.65
N GLY A 355 -33.36 1.87 38.72
CA GLY A 355 -32.60 2.11 39.96
C GLY A 355 -32.00 3.51 40.12
N GLY A 356 -31.91 4.32 39.05
CA GLY A 356 -31.39 5.70 39.13
C GLY A 356 -29.92 5.75 39.56
N ILE A 357 -29.12 4.75 39.18
CA ILE A 357 -27.75 4.56 39.66
C ILE A 357 -26.83 5.51 38.90
N SER A 358 -26.06 6.32 39.64
CA SER A 358 -25.08 7.24 39.07
C SER A 358 -23.67 6.65 39.14
N ALA A 359 -22.91 6.79 38.05
CA ALA A 359 -21.50 6.40 37.98
C ALA A 359 -20.71 7.40 37.13
N VAL A 360 -19.37 7.27 37.14
CA VAL A 360 -18.45 8.11 36.36
C VAL A 360 -17.57 7.19 35.52
N THR A 361 -17.31 7.55 34.26
CA THR A 361 -16.42 6.79 33.37
C THR A 361 -14.95 6.90 33.79
N LYS A 362 -14.18 5.85 33.51
CA LYS A 362 -12.72 5.84 33.67
C LYS A 362 -12.04 6.36 32.40
N SER A 363 -10.71 6.48 32.43
CA SER A 363 -9.86 6.89 31.29
C SER A 363 -9.95 6.01 30.04
N ASN A 364 -10.50 4.80 30.15
CA ASN A 364 -10.83 3.92 29.03
C ASN A 364 -12.27 4.12 28.50
N GLY A 365 -12.98 5.17 28.95
CA GLY A 365 -14.36 5.50 28.58
C GLY A 365 -15.42 4.58 29.18
N MET A 366 -15.03 3.53 29.92
CA MET A 366 -15.97 2.58 30.50
C MET A 366 -16.44 3.02 31.89
N ALA A 367 -17.72 2.82 32.15
CA ALA A 367 -18.30 2.77 33.49
C ALA A 367 -19.00 1.41 33.69
N ARG A 368 -19.03 0.94 34.94
CA ARG A 368 -19.70 -0.30 35.35
C ARG A 368 -20.70 0.00 36.46
N LEU A 369 -21.92 -0.53 36.35
CA LEU A 369 -22.97 -0.32 37.34
C LEU A 369 -23.73 -1.64 37.59
N PRO A 370 -23.81 -2.13 38.85
CA PRO A 370 -24.64 -3.27 39.18
C PRO A 370 -26.10 -2.84 39.36
N ILE A 371 -27.02 -3.46 38.59
CA ILE A 371 -28.47 -3.28 38.73
C ILE A 371 -29.07 -4.48 39.47
N ASN A 372 -29.77 -4.24 40.57
CA ASN A 372 -30.47 -5.32 41.30
C ASN A 372 -31.69 -5.81 40.50
N THR A 373 -31.77 -7.11 40.21
CA THR A 373 -32.85 -7.68 39.40
C THR A 373 -33.90 -8.41 40.25
N GLY A 374 -35.18 -8.31 39.87
CA GLY A 374 -36.25 -9.04 40.54
C GLY A 374 -36.26 -10.52 40.20
N SER A 375 -36.61 -11.37 41.18
CA SER A 375 -36.62 -12.85 41.02
C SER A 375 -37.62 -13.37 39.98
N SER A 376 -38.69 -12.62 39.69
CA SER A 376 -39.72 -12.95 38.68
C SER A 376 -39.62 -12.15 37.38
N MET A 377 -38.55 -11.39 37.18
CA MET A 377 -38.40 -10.47 36.05
C MET A 377 -38.17 -11.21 34.73
N GLN A 378 -39.08 -11.05 33.75
CA GLN A 378 -38.98 -11.73 32.44
C GLN A 378 -38.24 -10.91 31.36
N ARG A 379 -38.02 -9.61 31.59
CA ARG A 379 -37.33 -8.69 30.68
C ARG A 379 -36.80 -7.51 31.48
N LEU A 380 -35.54 -7.14 31.26
CA LEU A 380 -34.89 -5.99 31.88
C LEU A 380 -34.55 -4.97 30.80
N GLU A 381 -35.30 -3.88 30.71
CA GLU A 381 -34.99 -2.77 29.82
C GLU A 381 -34.16 -1.72 30.55
N ILE A 382 -33.00 -1.39 29.99
CA ILE A 382 -31.97 -0.58 30.62
C ILE A 382 -31.80 0.68 29.79
N SER A 383 -31.87 1.84 30.43
CA SER A 383 -31.61 3.13 29.78
C SER A 383 -30.45 3.84 30.48
N ALA A 384 -29.40 4.13 29.71
CA ALA A 384 -28.26 4.92 30.15
C ALA A 384 -28.36 6.33 29.56
N ARG A 385 -28.15 7.35 30.40
CA ARG A 385 -28.01 8.75 29.98
C ARG A 385 -26.74 9.37 30.54
N THR A 386 -26.11 10.28 29.82
CA THR A 386 -25.13 11.19 30.46
C THR A 386 -25.87 12.17 31.37
N ASN A 387 -25.16 12.67 32.39
CA ASN A 387 -25.67 13.67 33.33
C ASN A 387 -24.61 14.77 33.57
N HIS A 388 -23.88 15.15 32.52
CA HIS A 388 -22.79 16.12 32.62
C HIS A 388 -23.36 17.53 32.88
N PRO A 389 -22.97 18.23 33.96
CA PRO A 389 -23.69 19.43 34.42
C PRO A 389 -23.63 20.62 33.45
N GLN A 390 -22.60 20.69 32.59
CA GLN A 390 -22.48 21.72 31.56
C GLN A 390 -23.27 21.41 30.26
N VAL A 391 -23.95 20.26 30.18
CA VAL A 391 -24.68 19.82 28.98
C VAL A 391 -26.19 19.91 29.23
N LEU A 392 -26.89 20.65 28.35
CA LEU A 392 -28.35 20.81 28.43
C LEU A 392 -29.08 19.46 28.37
N SER A 393 -30.19 19.33 29.09
CA SER A 393 -30.91 18.06 29.29
C SER A 393 -31.41 17.39 28.00
N HIS A 394 -31.63 18.15 26.92
CA HIS A 394 -31.96 17.61 25.59
C HIS A 394 -30.74 17.10 24.81
N ARG A 395 -29.53 17.59 25.11
CA ARG A 395 -28.25 17.17 24.50
C ARG A 395 -27.50 16.11 25.30
N GLN A 396 -28.03 15.65 26.43
CA GLN A 396 -27.47 14.49 27.13
C GLN A 396 -27.64 13.25 26.25
N ALA A 397 -26.55 12.50 26.03
CA ALA A 397 -26.56 11.27 25.26
C ALA A 397 -27.46 10.25 25.94
N LYS A 398 -28.18 9.43 25.15
CA LYS A 398 -29.08 8.39 25.64
C LYS A 398 -28.92 7.13 24.79
N ALA A 399 -28.89 5.97 25.43
CA ALA A 399 -28.98 4.68 24.78
C ALA A 399 -29.88 3.74 25.60
N THR A 400 -30.54 2.81 24.93
CA THR A 400 -31.30 1.73 25.56
C THR A 400 -30.78 0.36 25.12
N MET A 401 -30.89 -0.63 26.01
CA MET A 401 -30.71 -2.05 25.71
C MET A 401 -31.77 -2.89 26.43
N VAL A 402 -31.92 -4.14 26.01
CA VAL A 402 -32.82 -5.11 26.64
C VAL A 402 -32.03 -6.35 26.98
N ALA A 403 -32.02 -6.74 28.25
CA ALA A 403 -31.49 -8.01 28.73
C ALA A 403 -32.65 -8.99 29.03
N LEU A 404 -32.40 -10.29 28.83
CA LEU A 404 -33.35 -11.38 29.04
C LEU A 404 -32.90 -12.30 30.19
N PRO A 405 -33.80 -13.00 30.89
CA PRO A 405 -33.40 -13.92 31.96
C PRO A 405 -32.74 -15.18 31.39
N TYR A 406 -31.67 -15.64 32.06
CA TYR A 406 -31.12 -16.99 31.92
C TYR A 406 -32.17 -18.04 32.29
N LYS A 407 -32.19 -19.18 31.60
CA LYS A 407 -33.13 -20.28 31.82
C LYS A 407 -32.48 -21.48 32.54
N SER A 408 -33.02 -21.84 33.70
CA SER A 408 -32.71 -23.06 34.47
C SER A 408 -34.01 -23.83 34.76
N PRO A 409 -34.10 -25.14 34.49
CA PRO A 409 -35.23 -25.98 34.92
C PRO A 409 -35.43 -26.09 36.45
N THR A 410 -34.41 -25.79 37.26
CA THR A 410 -34.50 -25.86 38.73
C THR A 410 -34.22 -24.54 39.46
N ASP A 411 -34.23 -23.39 38.76
CA ASP A 411 -33.79 -22.07 39.27
C ASP A 411 -32.40 -22.05 39.92
N SER A 412 -31.55 -23.01 39.53
CA SER A 412 -30.17 -23.14 40.01
C SER A 412 -29.26 -22.27 39.13
N LEU A 413 -28.82 -21.13 39.65
CA LEU A 413 -28.05 -20.14 38.90
C LEU A 413 -26.65 -19.97 39.52
N LEU A 414 -25.65 -19.91 38.65
CA LEU A 414 -24.27 -19.51 38.96
C LEU A 414 -24.03 -18.08 38.46
N HIS A 415 -23.40 -17.23 39.25
CA HIS A 415 -22.90 -15.93 38.78
C HIS A 415 -21.43 -15.73 39.16
N LEU A 416 -20.57 -15.56 38.15
CA LEU A 416 -19.21 -15.06 38.30
C LEU A 416 -19.22 -13.53 38.30
N SER A 417 -18.79 -12.91 39.40
CA SER A 417 -18.55 -11.46 39.45
C SER A 417 -17.06 -11.18 39.66
N VAL A 418 -16.54 -10.26 38.85
CA VAL A 418 -15.13 -9.82 38.83
C VAL A 418 -15.07 -8.40 39.40
N HIS A 419 -14.03 -8.01 40.16
CA HIS A 419 -13.98 -6.64 40.72
C HIS A 419 -13.48 -5.55 39.76
N SER A 420 -12.61 -5.88 38.80
CA SER A 420 -12.16 -4.93 37.76
C SER A 420 -12.83 -5.17 36.41
N ALA A 421 -12.74 -4.19 35.52
CA ALA A 421 -13.13 -4.29 34.10
C ALA A 421 -11.91 -4.46 33.17
N GLU A 422 -10.71 -4.21 33.69
CA GLU A 422 -9.42 -4.26 32.98
C GLU A 422 -8.34 -4.61 34.01
N VAL A 423 -7.42 -5.52 33.68
CA VAL A 423 -6.35 -5.99 34.57
C VAL A 423 -4.97 -5.87 33.95
N LYS A 424 -3.93 -5.81 34.79
CA LYS A 424 -2.52 -5.72 34.37
C LYS A 424 -1.84 -7.09 34.40
N LEU A 425 -0.82 -7.25 33.56
CA LEU A 425 0.07 -8.42 33.61
C LEU A 425 0.75 -8.53 34.98
N GLY A 426 0.69 -9.73 35.57
CA GLY A 426 1.26 -10.00 36.89
C GLY A 426 0.42 -9.50 38.09
N GLU A 427 -0.78 -8.97 37.84
CA GLU A 427 -1.78 -8.71 38.87
C GLU A 427 -2.49 -10.03 39.26
N GLN A 428 -3.02 -10.11 40.49
CA GLN A 428 -3.89 -11.21 40.92
C GLN A 428 -5.34 -10.73 40.94
N MET A 429 -6.21 -11.36 40.15
CA MET A 429 -7.62 -10.97 40.08
C MET A 429 -8.49 -11.85 40.98
N LYS A 430 -9.21 -11.24 41.92
CA LYS A 430 -10.26 -11.90 42.71
C LYS A 430 -11.55 -12.03 41.91
N ILE A 431 -12.16 -13.21 41.95
CA ILE A 431 -13.46 -13.52 41.36
C ILE A 431 -14.36 -14.09 42.44
N ASP A 432 -15.55 -13.53 42.58
CA ASP A 432 -16.61 -14.01 43.49
C ASP A 432 -17.63 -14.87 42.72
N LEU A 433 -18.16 -15.87 43.41
CA LEU A 433 -19.13 -16.84 42.92
C LEU A 433 -20.40 -16.76 43.77
N TYR A 434 -21.53 -16.46 43.14
CA TYR A 434 -22.84 -16.42 43.78
C TYR A 434 -23.73 -17.55 43.25
N PHE A 435 -24.46 -18.20 44.16
CA PHE A 435 -25.34 -19.34 43.88
C PHE A 435 -26.73 -19.03 44.44
N THR A 436 -27.80 -19.22 43.65
CA THR A 436 -29.18 -18.93 44.11
C THR A 436 -29.74 -19.99 45.05
N ARG A 437 -29.25 -21.23 44.97
CA ARG A 437 -29.73 -22.38 45.77
C ARG A 437 -28.55 -23.03 46.51
N PRO A 438 -28.26 -22.64 47.76
CA PRO A 438 -27.12 -23.16 48.49
C PRO A 438 -27.37 -24.60 48.98
N GLU A 439 -26.64 -25.56 48.41
CA GLU A 439 -26.63 -26.96 48.86
C GLU A 439 -25.58 -27.16 49.98
N ASN A 440 -25.94 -27.88 51.03
CA ASN A 440 -25.05 -28.18 52.17
C ASN A 440 -24.02 -29.30 51.88
N GLN A 441 -24.14 -30.01 50.75
CA GLN A 441 -23.16 -31.01 50.33
C GLN A 441 -22.04 -30.36 49.50
N PRO A 442 -20.77 -30.79 49.66
CA PRO A 442 -19.66 -30.24 48.88
C PRO A 442 -19.70 -30.73 47.43
N LYS A 443 -19.89 -29.78 46.51
CA LYS A 443 -19.91 -30.00 45.06
C LYS A 443 -18.58 -29.65 44.43
N ASP A 444 -18.31 -30.27 43.28
CA ASP A 444 -17.17 -29.94 42.43
C ASP A 444 -17.56 -28.87 41.41
N ILE A 445 -16.73 -27.83 41.31
CA ILE A 445 -16.85 -26.75 40.34
C ILE A 445 -15.60 -26.80 39.46
N THR A 446 -15.78 -26.91 38.15
CA THR A 446 -14.69 -26.89 37.18
C THR A 446 -14.62 -25.52 36.51
N TYR A 447 -13.40 -24.99 36.39
CA TYR A 447 -13.08 -23.70 35.79
C TYR A 447 -12.18 -23.89 34.59
N MET A 448 -12.45 -23.16 33.51
CA MET A 448 -11.65 -23.14 32.29
C MET A 448 -11.35 -21.70 31.87
N ILE A 449 -10.09 -21.43 31.52
CA ILE A 449 -9.63 -20.12 31.01
C ILE A 449 -9.29 -20.26 29.53
N LEU A 450 -9.86 -19.40 28.70
CA LEU A 450 -9.59 -19.32 27.27
C LEU A 450 -8.93 -17.99 26.90
N SER A 451 -8.07 -17.98 25.90
CA SER A 451 -7.61 -16.76 25.23
C SER A 451 -7.32 -17.07 23.75
N ARG A 452 -7.54 -16.10 22.86
CA ARG A 452 -7.28 -16.21 21.41
C ARG A 452 -7.96 -17.43 20.77
N GLY A 453 -9.15 -17.79 21.26
CA GLY A 453 -9.93 -18.97 20.83
C GLY A 453 -9.44 -20.34 21.34
N GLN A 454 -8.44 -20.42 22.23
CA GLN A 454 -7.89 -21.68 22.73
C GLN A 454 -8.01 -21.82 24.26
N LEU A 455 -8.13 -23.05 24.76
CA LEU A 455 -8.09 -23.38 26.19
C LEU A 455 -6.65 -23.27 26.73
N VAL A 456 -6.46 -22.45 27.77
CA VAL A 456 -5.14 -22.12 28.34
C VAL A 456 -4.88 -22.84 29.65
N LYS A 457 -5.84 -22.79 30.60
CA LYS A 457 -5.79 -23.43 31.93
C LYS A 457 -7.14 -24.08 32.27
N HIS A 458 -7.11 -25.14 33.08
CA HIS A 458 -8.26 -25.66 33.81
C HIS A 458 -7.89 -25.81 35.31
N PHE A 459 -8.90 -25.88 36.18
CA PHE A 459 -8.76 -26.38 37.55
C PHE A 459 -10.13 -26.77 38.12
N ARG A 460 -10.12 -27.59 39.17
CA ARG A 460 -11.29 -28.05 39.94
C ARG A 460 -11.23 -27.45 41.35
N GLN A 461 -12.37 -27.09 41.92
CA GLN A 461 -12.48 -26.75 43.34
C GLN A 461 -13.71 -27.43 43.93
N ARG A 462 -13.50 -28.18 45.02
CA ARG A 462 -14.59 -28.82 45.76
C ARG A 462 -15.00 -27.94 46.94
N GLY A 463 -16.29 -27.57 47.02
CA GLY A 463 -16.79 -26.62 48.01
C GLY A 463 -18.29 -26.72 48.25
N ILE A 464 -18.73 -26.23 49.40
CA ILE A 464 -20.17 -26.06 49.71
C ILE A 464 -20.69 -24.88 48.90
N LEU A 465 -21.86 -24.99 48.27
CA LEU A 465 -22.42 -23.98 47.34
C LEU A 465 -22.93 -22.70 48.05
N LYS A 466 -22.05 -22.00 48.75
CA LYS A 466 -22.26 -20.65 49.32
C LYS A 466 -21.44 -19.63 48.53
N GLN A 467 -21.45 -18.36 48.95
CA GLN A 467 -20.54 -17.38 48.37
C GLN A 467 -19.09 -17.86 48.50
N MET A 468 -18.41 -18.03 47.38
CA MET A 468 -17.03 -18.50 47.30
C MET A 468 -16.22 -17.51 46.47
N ALA A 469 -14.89 -17.52 46.64
CA ALA A 469 -14.00 -16.70 45.85
C ALA A 469 -12.71 -17.45 45.51
N PHE A 470 -12.12 -17.09 44.37
CA PHE A 470 -10.82 -17.59 43.93
C PHE A 470 -9.96 -16.47 43.35
N MET A 471 -8.65 -16.69 43.30
CA MET A 471 -7.66 -15.76 42.77
C MET A 471 -7.09 -16.31 41.46
N VAL A 472 -6.92 -15.45 40.46
CA VAL A 472 -6.32 -15.80 39.16
C VAL A 472 -5.10 -14.91 38.88
N ASP A 473 -3.93 -15.52 38.74
CA ASP A 473 -2.72 -14.82 38.29
C ASP A 473 -2.81 -14.48 36.80
N ILE A 474 -2.72 -13.20 36.45
CA ILE A 474 -2.82 -12.73 35.06
C ILE A 474 -1.49 -12.95 34.33
N THR A 475 -1.44 -14.00 33.49
CA THR A 475 -0.24 -14.42 32.76
C THR A 475 -0.18 -13.87 31.33
N LYS A 476 1.02 -13.87 30.73
CA LYS A 476 1.25 -13.43 29.33
C LYS A 476 0.37 -14.15 28.29
N GLU A 477 -0.02 -15.40 28.56
CA GLU A 477 -0.85 -16.20 27.65
C GLU A 477 -2.29 -15.69 27.56
N MET A 478 -2.72 -14.84 28.50
CA MET A 478 -4.07 -14.26 28.57
C MET A 478 -4.21 -12.95 27.75
N LEU A 479 -3.14 -12.49 27.08
CA LEU A 479 -3.17 -11.31 26.20
C LEU A 479 -3.82 -11.61 24.83
N PRO A 480 -4.54 -10.63 24.24
CA PRO A 480 -4.89 -9.32 24.82
C PRO A 480 -6.10 -9.39 25.77
N SER A 481 -6.94 -10.41 25.63
CA SER A 481 -8.10 -10.64 26.48
C SER A 481 -8.33 -12.14 26.68
N PHE A 482 -9.10 -12.48 27.71
CA PHE A 482 -9.39 -13.85 28.07
C PHE A 482 -10.84 -14.03 28.53
N ARG A 483 -11.30 -15.28 28.53
CA ARG A 483 -12.61 -15.70 29.01
C ARG A 483 -12.43 -16.70 30.15
N ILE A 484 -13.26 -16.59 31.17
CA ILE A 484 -13.43 -17.66 32.16
C ILE A 484 -14.81 -18.26 31.96
N VAL A 485 -14.87 -19.58 31.90
CA VAL A 485 -16.10 -20.37 31.97
C VAL A 485 -16.01 -21.24 33.21
N ALA A 486 -17.08 -21.30 34.00
CA ALA A 486 -17.16 -22.19 35.16
C ALA A 486 -18.51 -22.90 35.19
N PHE A 487 -18.54 -24.14 35.69
CA PHE A 487 -19.75 -24.95 35.76
C PHE A 487 -19.74 -25.95 36.91
N TYR A 488 -20.93 -26.43 37.29
CA TYR A 488 -21.13 -27.53 38.23
C TYR A 488 -22.40 -28.33 37.90
N HIS A 489 -22.51 -29.54 38.48
CA HIS A 489 -23.71 -30.38 38.37
C HIS A 489 -24.51 -30.40 39.69
N THR A 490 -25.80 -30.11 39.61
CA THR A 490 -26.73 -30.13 40.77
C THR A 490 -27.04 -31.54 41.26
N ASN A 491 -27.67 -31.69 42.43
CA ASN A 491 -28.23 -32.99 42.88
C ASN A 491 -29.35 -33.55 41.99
N LYS A 492 -29.90 -32.76 41.06
CA LYS A 492 -30.91 -33.20 40.09
C LYS A 492 -30.34 -33.45 38.70
N ASN A 493 -29.02 -33.57 38.58
CA ASN A 493 -28.29 -33.82 37.33
C ASN A 493 -28.44 -32.70 36.28
N GLU A 494 -28.89 -31.49 36.67
CA GLU A 494 -28.82 -30.29 35.84
C GLU A 494 -27.40 -29.69 35.86
N LEU A 495 -26.87 -29.42 34.67
CA LEU A 495 -25.67 -28.61 34.42
C LEU A 495 -25.98 -27.12 34.61
N VAL A 496 -25.19 -26.43 35.45
CA VAL A 496 -25.29 -24.99 35.67
C VAL A 496 -23.94 -24.35 35.37
N SER A 497 -23.91 -23.32 34.52
CA SER A 497 -22.66 -22.68 34.08
C SER A 497 -22.80 -21.17 33.92
N ASP A 498 -21.67 -20.47 33.95
CA ASP A 498 -21.58 -19.03 33.66
C ASP A 498 -20.23 -18.69 33.00
N SER A 499 -20.17 -17.56 32.29
CA SER A 499 -18.94 -17.08 31.66
C SER A 499 -18.76 -15.56 31.76
N VAL A 500 -17.50 -15.13 31.82
CA VAL A 500 -17.11 -13.72 31.85
C VAL A 500 -15.89 -13.49 30.95
N TRP A 501 -15.96 -12.47 30.09
CA TRP A 501 -14.83 -11.95 29.32
C TRP A 501 -14.11 -10.84 30.10
N VAL A 502 -12.77 -10.82 30.02
CA VAL A 502 -11.92 -9.94 30.81
C VAL A 502 -10.84 -9.31 29.93
N ASP A 503 -10.69 -8.00 30.06
CA ASP A 503 -9.73 -7.18 29.31
C ASP A 503 -8.36 -7.13 30.01
N VAL A 504 -7.26 -7.22 29.26
CA VAL A 504 -5.90 -7.06 29.79
C VAL A 504 -5.24 -5.87 29.10
N THR A 505 -4.58 -5.00 29.87
CA THR A 505 -3.97 -3.76 29.35
C THR A 505 -3.13 -4.00 28.08
N ASP A 506 -3.43 -3.28 26.99
CA ASP A 506 -2.76 -3.34 25.66
C ASP A 506 -1.22 -3.25 25.76
N THR A 507 -0.55 -4.39 25.93
CA THR A 507 0.89 -4.48 26.21
C THR A 507 1.54 -5.61 25.42
N CYS A 508 2.87 -5.58 25.31
CA CYS A 508 3.61 -6.68 24.67
C CYS A 508 3.68 -7.91 25.59
N MET A 509 3.66 -9.11 25.01
CA MET A 509 4.09 -10.34 25.71
C MET A 509 5.59 -10.27 26.06
N GLY A 510 6.39 -9.67 25.18
CA GLY A 510 7.83 -9.41 25.39
C GLY A 510 8.09 -8.00 25.91
N THR A 511 9.35 -7.57 25.82
CA THR A 511 9.77 -6.20 26.13
C THR A 511 10.51 -5.57 24.96
N LEU A 512 10.26 -4.28 24.72
CA LEU A 512 11.10 -3.45 23.87
C LEU A 512 11.07 -1.99 24.31
N LYS A 513 12.25 -1.40 24.52
CA LYS A 513 12.46 0.03 24.80
C LYS A 513 13.63 0.57 23.98
N LEU A 514 13.45 1.76 23.44
CA LEU A 514 14.48 2.55 22.78
C LEU A 514 14.78 3.79 23.63
N GLU A 515 16.04 4.01 23.98
CA GLU A 515 16.48 5.15 24.78
C GLU A 515 17.76 5.76 24.16
N MET A 516 17.95 7.08 24.25
CA MET A 516 19.23 7.69 23.90
C MET A 516 20.24 7.49 25.03
N THR A 517 21.48 7.08 24.73
CA THR A 517 22.51 6.88 25.76
C THR A 517 22.91 8.18 26.47
N ARG A 518 22.73 9.33 25.81
CA ARG A 518 22.90 10.69 26.38
C ARG A 518 21.79 11.59 25.84
N PRO A 519 20.62 11.67 26.52
CA PRO A 519 19.51 12.49 26.03
C PRO A 519 19.81 13.99 26.18
N THR A 520 19.66 14.74 25.09
CA THR A 520 19.69 16.22 25.09
C THR A 520 18.40 16.77 24.46
N ALA A 521 18.04 18.02 24.80
CA ALA A 521 16.82 18.67 24.30
C ALA A 521 16.84 18.90 22.77
N SER A 522 18.03 19.03 22.19
CA SER A 522 18.26 18.97 20.74
C SER A 522 19.65 18.38 20.46
N TYR A 523 19.88 18.00 19.19
CA TYR A 523 21.15 17.52 18.66
C TYR A 523 21.52 18.34 17.42
N GLU A 524 22.81 18.49 17.15
CA GLU A 524 23.27 19.15 15.93
C GLU A 524 23.26 18.18 14.74
N PRO A 525 23.10 18.65 13.49
CA PRO A 525 23.28 17.84 12.29
C PRO A 525 24.68 17.18 12.26
N ARG A 526 24.80 15.97 11.70
CA ARG A 526 26.00 15.10 11.76
C ARG A 526 26.45 14.66 13.15
N ARG A 527 25.87 15.17 14.24
CA ARG A 527 26.26 14.77 15.59
C ARG A 527 26.02 13.27 15.81
N SER A 528 27.02 12.64 16.37
CA SER A 528 27.03 11.22 16.70
C SER A 528 26.20 10.92 17.95
N PHE A 529 25.34 9.92 17.88
CA PHE A 529 24.58 9.38 19.02
C PHE A 529 24.69 7.85 19.09
N ASN A 530 24.39 7.29 20.26
CA ASN A 530 24.29 5.85 20.50
C ASN A 530 22.90 5.54 21.03
N LEU A 531 22.27 4.51 20.47
CA LEU A 531 20.94 4.05 20.85
C LEU A 531 21.11 2.92 21.87
N LYS A 532 20.39 3.00 22.99
CA LYS A 532 20.26 1.93 23.98
C LYS A 532 18.97 1.19 23.69
N ILE A 533 19.11 -0.06 23.23
CA ILE A 533 17.99 -0.95 22.91
C ILE A 533 17.87 -1.96 24.03
N THR A 534 16.74 -1.99 24.72
CA THR A 534 16.46 -3.00 25.77
C THR A 534 15.30 -3.86 25.31
N GLY A 535 15.46 -5.18 25.28
CA GLY A 535 14.41 -6.11 24.89
C GLY A 535 14.70 -7.55 25.25
N ASP A 536 13.96 -8.48 24.67
CA ASP A 536 14.05 -9.90 25.04
C ASP A 536 15.35 -10.58 24.54
N PRO A 537 15.90 -11.56 25.29
CA PRO A 537 17.11 -12.29 24.88
C PRO A 537 16.92 -13.00 23.53
N GLY A 538 17.90 -12.86 22.63
CA GLY A 538 17.90 -13.50 21.31
C GLY A 538 16.88 -12.98 20.30
N ALA A 539 16.14 -11.91 20.61
CA ALA A 539 15.15 -11.32 19.70
C ALA A 539 15.82 -10.49 18.59
N THR A 540 15.17 -10.43 17.42
CA THR A 540 15.58 -9.52 16.33
C THR A 540 14.75 -8.24 16.40
N VAL A 541 15.40 -7.08 16.37
CA VAL A 541 14.78 -5.75 16.41
C VAL A 541 15.02 -5.05 15.07
N GLY A 542 13.95 -4.82 14.31
CA GLY A 542 13.99 -3.91 13.15
C GLY A 542 13.83 -2.47 13.61
N LEU A 543 14.69 -1.57 13.11
CA LEU A 543 14.64 -0.13 13.37
C LEU A 543 14.21 0.64 12.12
N VAL A 544 13.59 1.82 12.33
CA VAL A 544 13.44 2.86 11.32
C VAL A 544 13.45 4.24 11.98
N ALA A 545 14.12 5.21 11.34
CA ALA A 545 14.01 6.63 11.66
C ALA A 545 13.28 7.36 10.53
N VAL A 546 12.14 7.99 10.84
CA VAL A 546 11.31 8.72 9.87
C VAL A 546 11.20 10.18 10.29
N ASP A 547 11.21 11.09 9.31
CA ASP A 547 10.92 12.50 9.55
C ASP A 547 9.48 12.65 10.09
N LYS A 548 9.33 13.27 11.27
CA LYS A 548 8.03 13.46 11.95
C LYS A 548 7.00 14.14 11.06
N SER A 549 7.45 14.92 10.07
CA SER A 549 6.63 15.52 9.01
C SER A 549 5.67 14.51 8.35
N VAL A 550 6.14 13.32 7.99
CA VAL A 550 5.36 12.35 7.20
C VAL A 550 4.28 11.66 8.05
N TYR A 551 4.51 11.47 9.35
CA TYR A 551 3.50 10.95 10.27
C TYR A 551 2.44 11.99 10.64
N VAL A 552 2.77 13.29 10.67
CA VAL A 552 1.77 14.36 10.84
C VAL A 552 0.82 14.41 9.63
N LEU A 553 1.33 14.21 8.41
CA LEU A 553 0.50 14.15 7.20
C LEU A 553 -0.46 12.94 7.17
N ASN A 554 -0.03 11.74 7.62
CA ASN A 554 -0.89 10.56 7.68
C ASN A 554 -0.45 9.51 8.73
N ASN A 555 -0.95 9.63 9.96
CA ASN A 555 -0.69 8.63 11.02
C ASN A 555 -1.62 7.38 10.94
N LYS A 556 -2.59 7.31 10.02
CA LYS A 556 -3.62 6.25 10.02
C LYS A 556 -3.04 4.86 9.73
N ASN A 557 -2.04 4.80 8.85
CA ASN A 557 -1.53 3.52 8.33
C ASN A 557 -0.34 2.98 9.14
N ARG A 558 0.10 3.70 10.19
CA ARG A 558 1.16 3.28 11.10
C ARG A 558 0.78 2.06 11.94
N LEU A 559 1.67 1.08 12.04
CA LEU A 559 1.53 -0.08 12.94
C LEU A 559 1.74 0.32 14.42
N THR A 560 0.91 -0.20 15.33
CA THR A 560 1.01 0.00 16.78
C THR A 560 0.64 -1.30 17.51
N GLN A 561 1.06 -1.46 18.77
CA GLN A 561 0.74 -2.67 19.56
C GLN A 561 -0.78 -2.90 19.65
N LYS A 562 -1.56 -1.83 19.87
CA LYS A 562 -3.02 -1.90 19.88
C LYS A 562 -3.58 -2.43 18.54
N LYS A 563 -3.12 -1.94 17.38
CA LYS A 563 -3.57 -2.45 16.07
C LYS A 563 -3.22 -3.92 15.81
N ILE A 564 -2.18 -4.44 16.45
CA ILE A 564 -1.83 -5.87 16.41
C ILE A 564 -2.86 -6.66 17.24
N TRP A 565 -3.19 -6.21 18.45
CA TRP A 565 -4.21 -6.83 19.28
C TRP A 565 -5.63 -6.69 18.69
N ASP A 566 -6.02 -5.52 18.17
CA ASP A 566 -7.26 -5.28 17.43
C ASP A 566 -7.43 -6.24 16.23
N VAL A 567 -6.34 -6.79 15.68
CA VAL A 567 -6.38 -7.83 14.62
C VAL A 567 -6.50 -9.22 15.23
N VAL A 568 -5.74 -9.55 16.27
CA VAL A 568 -5.79 -10.85 16.96
C VAL A 568 -7.15 -11.12 17.62
N GLU A 569 -7.78 -10.12 18.25
CA GLU A 569 -9.09 -10.28 18.91
C GLU A 569 -10.22 -10.67 17.96
N LYS A 570 -10.14 -10.27 16.68
CA LYS A 570 -11.14 -10.63 15.66
C LYS A 570 -11.14 -12.13 15.32
N TYR A 571 -10.18 -12.88 15.84
CA TYR A 571 -10.05 -14.33 15.69
C TYR A 571 -10.21 -15.09 17.01
N ASP A 572 -10.69 -14.43 18.08
CA ASP A 572 -11.30 -15.14 19.20
C ASP A 572 -12.58 -15.87 18.72
N THR A 573 -12.84 -17.06 19.25
CA THR A 573 -13.96 -17.90 18.80
C THR A 573 -15.28 -17.56 19.49
N GLY A 574 -15.27 -16.93 20.65
CA GLY A 574 -16.50 -16.59 21.39
C GLY A 574 -17.24 -15.38 20.81
N CYS A 575 -18.57 -15.48 20.73
CA CYS A 575 -19.42 -14.47 20.09
C CYS A 575 -19.95 -13.37 21.01
N LYS A 576 -19.98 -13.58 22.34
CA LYS A 576 -20.57 -12.63 23.31
C LYS A 576 -19.63 -12.35 24.49
N PRO A 577 -19.77 -11.24 25.23
CA PRO A 577 -18.85 -10.88 26.33
C PRO A 577 -19.09 -11.63 27.65
N GLY A 578 -20.12 -12.48 27.75
CA GLY A 578 -20.35 -13.28 28.95
C GLY A 578 -21.79 -13.79 29.05
N GLY A 579 -22.01 -14.70 29.99
CA GLY A 579 -23.28 -15.39 30.21
C GLY A 579 -23.69 -16.25 29.01
N GLY A 580 -25.01 -16.45 28.89
CA GLY A 580 -25.65 -17.26 27.87
C GLY A 580 -27.16 -17.39 28.16
N LYS A 581 -27.92 -17.90 27.20
CA LYS A 581 -29.39 -18.10 27.31
C LYS A 581 -29.77 -19.17 28.34
N ASP A 582 -28.93 -20.20 28.42
CA ASP A 582 -29.03 -21.42 29.22
C ASP A 582 -27.61 -22.03 29.30
N ALA A 583 -27.41 -23.06 30.12
CA ALA A 583 -26.08 -23.60 30.43
C ALA A 583 -25.28 -24.01 29.18
N ILE A 584 -25.94 -24.65 28.20
CA ILE A 584 -25.29 -25.11 26.97
C ILE A 584 -24.88 -23.92 26.09
N ASN A 585 -25.72 -22.89 25.99
CA ASN A 585 -25.40 -21.69 25.23
C ASN A 585 -24.25 -20.86 25.85
N VAL A 586 -23.97 -20.96 27.16
CA VAL A 586 -22.79 -20.33 27.79
C VAL A 586 -21.49 -20.82 27.15
N PHE A 587 -21.36 -22.13 26.89
CA PHE A 587 -20.18 -22.70 26.22
C PHE A 587 -20.09 -22.23 24.76
N TYR A 588 -21.21 -22.27 24.03
CA TYR A 588 -21.27 -21.85 22.62
C TYR A 588 -20.91 -20.37 22.44
N ASP A 589 -21.53 -19.47 23.23
CA ASP A 589 -21.28 -18.02 23.21
C ASP A 589 -19.85 -17.67 23.68
N ALA A 590 -19.22 -18.54 24.49
CA ALA A 590 -17.81 -18.42 24.90
C ALA A 590 -16.79 -19.01 23.90
N GLY A 591 -17.22 -19.68 22.83
CA GLY A 591 -16.33 -20.24 21.79
C GLY A 591 -16.00 -21.73 21.93
N LEU A 592 -16.71 -22.46 22.80
CA LEU A 592 -16.53 -23.88 23.07
C LEU A 592 -17.63 -24.76 22.47
N LEU A 593 -17.26 -26.01 22.18
CA LEU A 593 -18.19 -27.13 22.17
C LEU A 593 -18.10 -27.86 23.51
N PHE A 594 -19.23 -28.38 23.99
CA PHE A 594 -19.36 -29.17 25.20
C PHE A 594 -20.18 -30.42 24.87
N VAL A 595 -19.70 -31.58 25.30
CA VAL A 595 -20.31 -32.89 25.06
C VAL A 595 -20.24 -33.72 26.34
N ASN A 596 -21.41 -34.15 26.80
CA ASN A 596 -21.64 -35.02 27.95
C ASN A 596 -22.69 -36.06 27.56
N ASN A 597 -22.90 -37.10 28.37
CA ASN A 597 -23.84 -38.19 28.11
C ASN A 597 -25.30 -37.71 27.86
N ASN A 598 -25.68 -36.56 28.43
CA ASN A 598 -27.03 -35.99 28.32
C ASN A 598 -27.09 -34.67 27.51
N ASP A 599 -26.01 -33.89 27.48
CA ASP A 599 -26.00 -32.50 27.02
C ASP A 599 -24.94 -32.28 25.92
N VAL A 600 -25.33 -31.64 24.82
CA VAL A 600 -24.46 -31.40 23.65
C VAL A 600 -24.71 -30.00 23.07
N THR A 601 -23.65 -29.24 22.81
CA THR A 601 -23.76 -27.91 22.16
C THR A 601 -24.27 -27.99 20.71
N PRO A 602 -24.96 -26.95 20.20
CA PRO A 602 -25.26 -26.83 18.77
C PRO A 602 -24.02 -26.87 17.87
N ASP A 603 -24.17 -27.29 16.62
CA ASP A 603 -23.09 -27.26 15.62
C ASP A 603 -22.87 -25.82 15.09
N ARG A 604 -21.60 -25.45 14.89
CA ARG A 604 -21.23 -24.10 14.40
C ARG A 604 -21.19 -24.08 12.87
N THR A 605 -22.06 -23.28 12.25
CA THR A 605 -22.17 -23.17 10.78
C THR A 605 -21.16 -22.22 10.14
N ASP A 606 -20.63 -21.26 10.89
CA ASP A 606 -19.88 -20.12 10.35
C ASP A 606 -18.67 -19.72 11.20
N LEU A 607 -17.59 -19.28 10.53
CA LEU A 607 -16.37 -18.84 11.20
C LEU A 607 -16.56 -17.49 11.92
N MET A 608 -17.35 -16.57 11.34
CA MET A 608 -17.63 -15.26 11.92
C MET A 608 -18.98 -15.25 12.65
N CYS A 609 -19.04 -14.59 13.81
CA CYS A 609 -20.29 -14.35 14.53
C CYS A 609 -21.19 -13.34 13.77
N PRO A 610 -22.52 -13.45 13.84
CA PRO A 610 -23.44 -12.60 13.08
C PRO A 610 -23.45 -11.15 13.60
N ALA A 611 -22.67 -10.27 12.97
CA ALA A 611 -22.64 -8.85 13.31
C ALA A 611 -23.94 -8.12 12.93
N PRO A 612 -24.39 -7.10 13.71
CA PRO A 612 -25.56 -6.30 13.36
C PRO A 612 -25.32 -5.52 12.05
N THR A 613 -26.06 -5.89 11.00
CA THR A 613 -25.81 -5.43 9.63
C THR A 613 -26.29 -4.00 9.38
N ARG A 614 -25.39 -3.02 9.57
CA ARG A 614 -25.66 -1.60 9.32
C ARG A 614 -25.87 -1.31 7.82
N ARG A 615 -27.13 -1.31 7.37
CA ARG A 615 -27.52 -1.06 5.97
C ARG A 615 -27.04 0.31 5.46
N LYS A 616 -26.50 0.36 4.24
CA LYS A 616 -26.35 1.57 3.41
C LYS A 616 -27.23 1.45 2.16
N ARG A 617 -27.96 2.52 1.82
CA ARG A 617 -28.46 2.86 0.47
C ARG A 617 -28.28 4.37 0.25
N ALA A 618 -28.52 4.88 -0.96
CA ALA A 618 -27.77 6.02 -1.50
C ALA A 618 -28.61 7.18 -2.07
N SER A 619 -27.92 8.28 -2.41
CA SER A 619 -28.37 9.46 -3.18
C SER A 619 -29.39 10.39 -2.47
N THR A 620 -29.54 11.68 -2.79
CA THR A 620 -29.14 12.46 -4.00
C THR A 620 -28.51 13.83 -3.72
N VAL A 621 -27.63 14.26 -4.65
CA VAL A 621 -27.68 15.51 -5.48
C VAL A 621 -28.86 16.49 -5.24
N MET A 622 -28.78 17.83 -5.41
CA MET A 622 -27.70 18.86 -5.49
C MET A 622 -28.37 20.23 -5.78
N GLU A 623 -27.86 21.42 -5.37
CA GLU A 623 -28.61 22.71 -5.57
C GLU A 623 -27.90 23.94 -6.20
N VAL A 624 -26.85 24.57 -5.63
CA VAL A 624 -26.40 25.89 -6.19
C VAL A 624 -25.67 25.80 -7.54
N ARG A 625 -24.87 24.75 -7.78
CA ARG A 625 -24.40 24.43 -9.15
C ARG A 625 -25.56 23.99 -10.06
N THR A 626 -26.68 23.55 -9.48
CA THR A 626 -27.81 22.96 -10.21
C THR A 626 -28.66 23.99 -10.93
N SER A 627 -28.69 25.26 -10.53
CA SER A 627 -29.51 26.29 -11.21
C SER A 627 -29.10 26.55 -12.67
N LEU A 628 -27.82 26.40 -13.00
CA LEU A 628 -27.28 26.45 -14.37
C LEU A 628 -27.27 25.06 -15.03
N ILE A 629 -26.98 24.00 -14.25
CA ILE A 629 -26.81 22.64 -14.76
C ILE A 629 -28.15 21.91 -14.99
N SER A 630 -29.25 22.31 -14.34
CA SER A 630 -30.60 21.75 -14.54
C SER A 630 -31.27 22.18 -15.84
N GLN A 631 -30.79 23.28 -16.43
CA GLN A 631 -31.26 23.79 -17.73
C GLN A 631 -30.89 22.83 -18.87
N TYR A 632 -29.87 22.00 -18.66
CA TYR A 632 -29.49 20.90 -19.53
C TYR A 632 -30.03 19.58 -18.98
N THR A 633 -30.52 18.69 -19.83
CA THR A 633 -31.01 17.37 -19.42
C THR A 633 -29.93 16.30 -19.59
N ASP A 634 -29.22 16.31 -20.71
CA ASP A 634 -28.17 15.36 -21.05
C ASP A 634 -26.91 15.51 -20.16
N LYS A 635 -26.24 14.38 -19.89
CA LYS A 635 -25.07 14.34 -19.03
C LYS A 635 -23.87 15.05 -19.65
N LEU A 636 -23.65 14.90 -20.96
CA LEU A 636 -22.51 15.51 -21.64
C LEU A 636 -22.54 17.04 -21.51
N GLN A 637 -23.70 17.66 -21.76
CA GLN A 637 -23.89 19.10 -21.62
C GLN A 637 -23.64 19.61 -20.19
N LYS A 638 -23.98 18.82 -19.16
CA LYS A 638 -23.74 19.16 -17.75
C LYS A 638 -22.25 19.19 -17.43
N ASP A 639 -21.52 18.20 -17.89
CA ASP A 639 -20.07 18.12 -17.74
C ASP A 639 -19.37 19.26 -18.53
N CYS A 640 -19.89 19.64 -19.72
CA CYS A 640 -19.39 20.79 -20.49
C CYS A 640 -19.68 22.16 -19.84
N CYS A 641 -20.88 22.36 -19.26
CA CYS A 641 -21.20 23.56 -18.49
C CYS A 641 -20.26 23.68 -17.26
N LEU A 642 -20.03 22.57 -16.54
CA LEU A 642 -19.09 22.51 -15.41
C LEU A 642 -17.65 22.93 -15.78
N ASP A 643 -17.23 22.64 -17.01
CA ASP A 643 -15.91 23.00 -17.53
C ASP A 643 -15.84 24.45 -18.04
N GLY A 644 -16.96 24.99 -18.54
CA GLY A 644 -17.10 26.42 -18.84
C GLY A 644 -16.87 27.30 -17.59
N MET A 645 -17.43 26.88 -16.44
CA MET A 645 -17.29 27.58 -15.16
C MET A 645 -15.86 27.57 -14.57
N LYS A 646 -14.96 26.69 -15.05
CA LYS A 646 -13.56 26.63 -14.61
C LYS A 646 -12.76 27.82 -15.16
N GLU A 647 -11.79 28.29 -14.37
CA GLU A 647 -10.85 29.32 -14.82
C GLU A 647 -9.83 28.75 -15.81
N SER A 648 -9.44 29.59 -16.77
CA SER A 648 -8.31 29.33 -17.67
C SER A 648 -7.09 30.10 -17.15
N PRO A 649 -5.92 29.45 -16.98
CA PRO A 649 -4.68 30.15 -16.62
C PRO A 649 -4.22 31.21 -17.63
N VAL A 650 -4.77 31.17 -18.86
CA VAL A 650 -4.54 32.14 -19.93
C VAL A 650 -5.82 32.95 -20.15
N SER A 651 -5.71 34.26 -20.38
CA SER A 651 -6.81 35.22 -20.58
C SER A 651 -7.55 35.08 -21.92
N TYR A 652 -7.88 33.86 -22.31
CA TYR A 652 -8.74 33.58 -23.46
C TYR A 652 -10.21 33.79 -23.11
N SER A 653 -10.92 34.56 -23.95
CA SER A 653 -12.38 34.70 -23.86
C SER A 653 -13.07 33.33 -24.01
N CYS A 654 -14.26 33.21 -23.42
CA CYS A 654 -15.06 31.99 -23.50
C CYS A 654 -15.25 31.52 -24.95
N LYS A 655 -15.50 32.44 -25.89
CA LYS A 655 -15.63 32.17 -27.34
C LYS A 655 -14.37 31.55 -27.97
N ARG A 656 -13.16 31.88 -27.49
CA ARG A 656 -11.91 31.23 -27.93
C ARG A 656 -11.69 29.87 -27.27
N ARG A 657 -12.16 29.68 -26.03
CA ARG A 657 -12.10 28.38 -25.33
C ARG A 657 -12.98 27.31 -25.99
N VAL A 658 -14.13 27.71 -26.54
CA VAL A 658 -15.06 26.81 -27.27
C VAL A 658 -14.40 26.11 -28.45
N GLN A 659 -13.44 26.75 -29.15
CA GLN A 659 -12.76 26.21 -30.33
C GLN A 659 -11.91 24.95 -30.06
N TYR A 660 -11.73 24.56 -28.80
CA TYR A 660 -10.98 23.36 -28.39
C TYR A 660 -11.89 22.21 -27.93
N ILE A 661 -13.21 22.36 -28.03
CA ILE A 661 -14.20 21.34 -27.64
C ILE A 661 -14.40 20.37 -28.82
N VAL A 662 -14.22 19.08 -28.55
CA VAL A 662 -14.32 18.00 -29.58
C VAL A 662 -15.61 17.19 -29.43
N ASP A 663 -16.37 17.39 -28.35
CA ASP A 663 -17.59 16.62 -28.04
C ASP A 663 -18.88 17.23 -28.63
N GLY A 664 -18.74 18.20 -29.55
CA GLY A 664 -19.79 18.64 -30.47
C GLY A 664 -20.64 19.85 -30.04
N PRO A 665 -21.53 20.34 -30.92
CA PRO A 665 -22.15 21.66 -30.79
C PRO A 665 -23.09 21.80 -29.59
N SER A 666 -23.66 20.69 -29.09
CA SER A 666 -24.47 20.66 -27.87
C SER A 666 -23.65 20.88 -26.59
N CYS A 667 -22.38 20.48 -26.60
CA CYS A 667 -21.39 20.72 -25.53
C CYS A 667 -20.85 22.16 -25.60
N GLU A 668 -20.51 22.63 -26.82
CA GLU A 668 -20.01 23.98 -27.09
C GLU A 668 -20.94 25.08 -26.53
N GLN A 669 -22.24 24.97 -26.80
CA GLN A 669 -23.24 25.95 -26.34
C GLN A 669 -23.39 25.95 -24.80
N ALA A 670 -23.37 24.78 -24.16
CA ALA A 670 -23.48 24.66 -22.71
C ALA A 670 -22.22 25.21 -22.00
N PHE A 671 -21.04 24.95 -22.56
CA PHE A 671 -19.77 25.50 -22.08
C PHE A 671 -19.75 27.03 -22.19
N LEU A 672 -20.14 27.59 -23.35
CA LEU A 672 -20.09 29.03 -23.60
C LEU A 672 -20.97 29.81 -22.61
N HIS A 673 -22.23 29.38 -22.46
CA HIS A 673 -23.20 30.00 -21.56
C HIS A 673 -22.72 30.01 -20.10
N CYS A 674 -22.25 28.86 -19.58
CA CYS A 674 -21.77 28.75 -18.20
C CYS A 674 -20.40 29.42 -17.97
N CYS A 675 -19.66 29.77 -19.03
CA CYS A 675 -18.40 30.50 -18.96
C CYS A 675 -18.62 32.02 -18.90
N GLU A 676 -19.47 32.58 -19.79
CA GLU A 676 -19.67 34.04 -19.86
C GLU A 676 -20.36 34.61 -18.62
N GLU A 677 -21.33 33.89 -18.04
CA GLU A 677 -22.01 34.33 -16.81
C GLU A 677 -21.10 34.26 -15.57
N MET A 678 -20.16 33.32 -15.56
CA MET A 678 -19.09 33.23 -14.55
C MET A 678 -17.98 34.26 -14.75
N GLN A 679 -17.92 34.95 -15.90
CA GLN A 679 -16.96 36.02 -16.12
C GLN A 679 -17.45 37.34 -15.50
N LYS A 680 -18.73 37.71 -15.73
CA LYS A 680 -19.37 38.90 -15.15
C LYS A 680 -19.11 39.05 -13.64
N GLN A 681 -19.36 37.99 -12.87
CA GLN A 681 -19.22 38.01 -11.40
C GLN A 681 -17.77 38.10 -10.88
N ARG A 682 -16.76 38.08 -11.75
CA ARG A 682 -15.34 38.25 -11.36
C ARG A 682 -14.83 39.67 -11.57
N ASP A 683 -15.46 40.44 -12.45
CA ASP A 683 -15.01 41.80 -12.78
C ASP A 683 -15.35 42.81 -11.66
N ASP A 684 -16.30 42.47 -10.78
CA ASP A 684 -16.75 43.28 -9.62
C ASP A 684 -15.77 43.33 -8.40
N MET A 685 -14.56 42.74 -8.46
CA MET A 685 -13.77 42.38 -7.25
C MET A 685 -12.25 42.74 -7.20
N LYS A 686 -11.74 43.90 -7.66
CA LYS A 686 -10.27 44.21 -7.57
C LYS A 686 -9.80 45.64 -7.21
N VAL A 687 -9.10 45.74 -6.06
CA VAL A 687 -8.32 46.85 -5.42
C VAL A 687 -7.39 46.19 -4.35
N GLU A 688 -6.14 46.53 -3.99
CA GLU A 688 -4.99 47.33 -4.47
C GLU A 688 -3.67 46.76 -3.82
N VAL A 689 -2.48 46.73 -4.45
CA VAL A 689 -1.33 47.71 -4.51
C VAL A 689 -0.48 47.91 -3.21
N LEU A 690 0.86 47.87 -3.35
CA LEU A 690 1.91 48.25 -2.36
C LEU A 690 3.31 48.44 -3.04
N HIS A 691 4.30 49.12 -2.41
CA HIS A 691 5.59 49.54 -3.03
C HIS A 691 6.89 49.50 -2.14
N LEU A 692 7.97 48.92 -2.69
CA LEU A 692 9.46 49.19 -2.70
C LEU A 692 10.39 49.64 -1.49
N ALA A 693 11.65 49.12 -1.55
CA ALA A 693 13.00 49.60 -1.09
C ALA A 693 13.34 49.76 0.43
N ARG A 694 14.53 49.45 1.04
CA ARG A 694 16.03 49.46 0.80
C ARG A 694 16.75 50.73 1.33
N SER A 695 18.05 50.80 1.72
CA SER A 695 19.27 49.93 1.54
C SER A 695 20.49 50.34 2.43
N GLU A 696 21.34 49.36 2.85
CA GLU A 696 22.82 49.42 3.18
C GLU A 696 23.38 50.38 4.30
N ILE A 697 24.62 50.33 4.88
CA ILE A 697 25.87 49.47 4.81
C ILE A 697 26.79 49.59 6.08
N ASP A 698 27.85 48.74 6.20
CA ASP A 698 29.24 48.94 6.76
C ASP A 698 29.81 47.91 7.80
N ASP A 699 31.15 47.81 7.89
CA ASP A 699 31.95 46.57 7.83
C ASP A 699 32.16 45.70 9.12
N GLY A 700 32.78 44.52 8.94
CA GLY A 700 33.53 43.75 9.98
C GLY A 700 33.07 42.30 10.29
N TYR A 701 33.70 41.27 9.68
CA TYR A 701 33.35 39.84 9.85
C TYR A 701 34.57 38.87 9.84
N THR A 702 34.33 37.61 10.23
CA THR A 702 35.30 36.48 10.31
C THR A 702 35.51 35.71 8.99
N ASP A 703 36.58 34.89 8.92
CA ASP A 703 37.10 34.27 7.70
C ASP A 703 36.35 32.98 7.24
N ARG A 704 36.47 32.66 5.94
CA ARG A 704 35.57 31.79 5.16
C ARG A 704 35.86 30.28 5.27
N ASN A 705 37.04 29.93 5.75
CA ASN A 705 37.58 28.56 5.64
C ASN A 705 36.93 27.57 6.63
N ASP A 706 36.49 28.03 7.80
CA ASP A 706 35.95 27.15 8.87
C ASP A 706 34.46 26.77 8.70
N ILE A 707 33.74 27.42 7.77
CA ILE A 707 32.30 27.21 7.59
C ILE A 707 32.02 25.87 6.87
N MET A 708 31.51 24.88 7.61
CA MET A 708 31.13 23.57 7.09
C MET A 708 29.77 23.57 6.36
N THR A 709 29.68 22.81 5.26
CA THR A 709 28.53 22.80 4.35
C THR A 709 27.70 21.50 4.43
N ARG A 710 26.36 21.67 4.52
CA ARG A 710 25.33 20.62 4.59
C ARG A 710 24.86 20.18 3.20
N THR A 711 24.65 18.86 3.02
CA THR A 711 24.41 18.19 1.73
C THR A 711 23.42 17.00 1.79
N ASN A 712 23.27 16.30 2.92
CA ASN A 712 22.52 15.03 2.99
C ASN A 712 21.12 15.17 3.63
N PHE A 713 20.05 15.05 2.82
CA PHE A 713 18.67 15.38 3.21
C PHE A 713 17.64 14.24 2.95
N PRO A 714 17.71 13.09 3.67
CA PRO A 714 16.77 11.98 3.49
C PRO A 714 15.39 12.24 4.11
N GLU A 715 14.40 11.39 3.77
CA GLU A 715 13.06 11.37 4.41
C GLU A 715 12.90 10.28 5.47
N SER A 716 13.58 9.16 5.27
CA SER A 716 13.64 7.99 6.14
C SER A 716 15.06 7.40 6.05
N TRP A 717 15.54 6.79 7.15
CA TRP A 717 16.87 6.17 7.26
C TRP A 717 16.90 5.20 8.46
N LEU A 718 18.07 4.65 8.77
CA LEU A 718 18.30 3.69 9.87
C LEU A 718 17.47 2.39 9.75
N TRP A 719 17.17 1.96 8.51
CA TRP A 719 16.45 0.71 8.21
C TRP A 719 17.34 -0.52 8.44
N ASN A 720 17.55 -0.88 9.70
CA ASN A 720 18.51 -1.91 10.14
C ASN A 720 17.85 -2.96 11.05
N ASP A 721 18.16 -4.23 10.78
CA ASP A 721 17.90 -5.34 11.71
C ASP A 721 19.04 -5.49 12.72
N ILE A 722 18.71 -5.60 14.01
CA ILE A 722 19.65 -5.79 15.11
C ILE A 722 19.24 -7.01 15.92
N GLN A 723 20.09 -8.04 15.97
CA GLN A 723 19.87 -9.21 16.80
C GLN A 723 20.43 -8.96 18.22
N LEU A 724 19.59 -9.08 19.24
CA LEU A 724 20.02 -9.05 20.65
C LEU A 724 20.72 -10.36 21.01
N SER A 725 21.69 -10.31 21.93
CA SER A 725 22.40 -11.50 22.39
C SER A 725 21.47 -12.43 23.20
N GLY A 726 21.91 -13.67 23.41
CA GLY A 726 21.38 -14.50 24.50
C GLY A 726 21.71 -13.89 25.86
N CYS A 727 21.25 -14.55 26.93
CA CYS A 727 21.53 -14.11 28.29
C CYS A 727 23.03 -14.16 28.64
N PRO A 728 23.52 -13.27 29.53
CA PRO A 728 24.90 -13.31 30.01
C PRO A 728 25.20 -14.61 30.73
N THR A 729 26.46 -15.07 30.66
CA THR A 729 26.94 -16.27 31.38
C THR A 729 26.73 -16.20 32.90
N ASN A 730 26.57 -14.99 33.45
CA ASN A 730 26.41 -14.75 34.88
C ASN A 730 24.93 -14.73 35.34
N ASP A 731 23.97 -14.71 34.40
CA ASP A 731 22.52 -14.85 34.67
C ASP A 731 21.86 -15.60 33.52
N PRO A 732 21.79 -16.95 33.56
CA PRO A 732 21.18 -17.75 32.50
C PRO A 732 19.64 -17.57 32.39
N ASN A 733 18.99 -16.93 33.36
CA ASN A 733 17.54 -16.71 33.41
C ASN A 733 17.15 -15.22 33.21
N CYS A 734 18.02 -14.44 32.57
CA CYS A 734 17.83 -13.02 32.38
C CYS A 734 16.51 -12.68 31.67
N LYS A 735 15.75 -11.73 32.24
CA LYS A 735 14.43 -11.35 31.69
C LYS A 735 14.53 -10.43 30.48
N THR A 736 15.60 -9.64 30.39
CA THR A 736 15.85 -8.65 29.33
C THR A 736 17.35 -8.49 29.08
N VAL A 737 17.71 -8.20 27.83
CA VAL A 737 19.07 -7.84 27.40
C VAL A 737 19.09 -6.38 26.97
N THR A 738 20.13 -5.65 27.34
CA THR A 738 20.40 -4.29 26.85
C THR A 738 21.59 -4.30 25.91
N LEU A 739 21.39 -3.81 24.68
CA LEU A 739 22.46 -3.53 23.72
C LEU A 739 22.61 -2.01 23.55
N ILE A 740 23.83 -1.50 23.68
CA ILE A 740 24.19 -0.16 23.22
C ILE A 740 24.72 -0.30 21.79
N THR A 741 24.10 0.39 20.83
CA THR A 741 24.48 0.28 19.42
C THR A 741 25.87 0.89 19.16
N LYS A 742 26.45 0.56 18.01
CA LYS A 742 27.46 1.41 17.39
C LYS A 742 26.92 2.83 17.22
N THR A 743 27.83 3.79 17.16
CA THR A 743 27.52 5.21 17.03
C THR A 743 27.02 5.52 15.62
N TYR A 744 25.90 6.23 15.53
CA TYR A 744 25.30 6.69 14.27
C TYR A 744 25.35 8.22 14.19
N PRO A 745 25.70 8.83 13.04
CA PRO A 745 25.54 10.27 12.83
C PRO A 745 24.10 10.61 12.43
N PHE A 746 23.56 11.73 12.91
CA PHE A 746 22.33 12.30 12.34
C PHE A 746 22.56 12.84 10.91
N PRO A 747 21.57 12.76 10.00
CA PRO A 747 21.63 13.45 8.70
C PRO A 747 21.75 14.98 8.81
N ASP A 748 21.93 15.66 7.67
CA ASP A 748 22.12 17.12 7.64
C ASP A 748 20.77 17.89 7.73
N THR A 749 19.65 17.16 7.73
CA THR A 749 18.28 17.69 7.85
C THR A 749 18.03 18.23 9.26
N ILE A 750 17.67 19.52 9.34
CA ILE A 750 17.09 20.13 10.53
C ILE A 750 15.60 19.74 10.58
N THR A 751 15.28 18.71 11.36
CA THR A 751 13.91 18.22 11.60
C THR A 751 13.83 17.41 12.90
N THR A 752 12.62 17.05 13.32
CA THR A 752 12.41 16.04 14.37
C THR A 752 12.35 14.65 13.74
N TRP A 753 13.32 13.80 14.07
CA TRP A 753 13.29 12.38 13.73
C TRP A 753 12.48 11.59 14.74
N GLN A 754 11.61 10.70 14.28
CA GLN A 754 10.89 9.76 15.13
C GLN A 754 11.38 8.34 14.84
N LEU A 755 12.11 7.78 15.80
CA LEU A 755 12.63 6.42 15.75
C LEU A 755 11.55 5.45 16.25
N THR A 756 11.28 4.42 15.45
CA THR A 756 10.39 3.30 15.81
C THR A 756 11.20 2.01 15.76
N GLY A 757 10.99 1.13 16.74
CA GLY A 757 11.59 -0.21 16.79
C GLY A 757 10.54 -1.27 16.99
N ILE A 758 10.67 -2.39 16.29
CA ILE A 758 9.76 -3.54 16.37
C ILE A 758 10.59 -4.80 16.54
N SER A 759 10.31 -5.59 17.57
CA SER A 759 11.04 -6.82 17.88
C SER A 759 10.21 -8.07 17.64
N LEU A 760 10.87 -9.11 17.13
CA LEU A 760 10.34 -10.46 17.00
C LEU A 760 11.18 -11.41 17.88
N SER A 761 10.53 -11.98 18.91
CA SER A 761 11.09 -12.91 19.89
C SER A 761 10.56 -14.33 19.64
N ARG A 762 11.40 -15.35 19.82
CA ARG A 762 11.01 -16.77 19.66
C ARG A 762 10.00 -17.25 20.70
N THR A 763 9.98 -16.65 21.89
CA THR A 763 9.11 -17.06 23.01
C THR A 763 7.98 -16.09 23.27
N HIS A 764 8.15 -14.80 22.94
CA HIS A 764 7.16 -13.76 23.22
C HIS A 764 6.59 -13.05 21.98
N GLY A 765 6.91 -13.52 20.77
CA GLY A 765 6.31 -13.01 19.54
C GLY A 765 6.68 -11.56 19.22
N LEU A 766 5.70 -10.77 18.78
CA LEU A 766 5.86 -9.42 18.25
C LEU A 766 5.67 -8.34 19.34
N CYS A 767 6.57 -7.36 19.40
CA CYS A 767 6.42 -6.17 20.24
C CYS A 767 6.80 -4.89 19.50
N VAL A 768 5.94 -3.87 19.59
CA VAL A 768 6.18 -2.52 19.06
C VAL A 768 6.63 -1.58 20.18
N ALA A 769 7.81 -0.97 20.06
CA ALA A 769 8.29 0.03 21.01
C ALA A 769 7.42 1.30 20.97
N LYS A 770 7.36 2.02 22.11
CA LYS A 770 6.96 3.42 22.08
C LYS A 770 7.99 4.21 21.25
N PRO A 771 7.56 5.13 20.36
CA PRO A 771 8.49 5.89 19.54
C PRO A 771 9.38 6.81 20.38
N LEU A 772 10.62 6.96 19.93
CA LEU A 772 11.64 7.84 20.51
C LEU A 772 11.83 9.04 19.57
N GLU A 773 11.63 10.26 20.08
CA GLU A 773 11.82 11.48 19.29
C GLU A 773 13.22 12.08 19.50
N ALA A 774 13.81 12.59 18.41
CA ALA A 774 15.12 13.24 18.41
C ALA A 774 15.06 14.52 17.55
N ILE A 775 15.16 15.67 18.21
CA ILE A 775 15.10 16.99 17.56
C ILE A 775 16.50 17.36 17.05
N VAL A 776 16.67 17.52 15.74
CA VAL A 776 17.94 17.95 15.13
C VAL A 776 17.81 19.41 14.69
N TRP A 777 18.67 20.29 15.23
CA TRP A 777 18.56 21.75 15.10
C TRP A 777 19.93 22.46 15.17
N LYS A 778 20.00 23.69 14.64
CA LYS A 778 21.10 24.64 14.84
C LYS A 778 20.52 26.02 15.21
N PRO A 779 21.19 26.79 16.10
CA PRO A 779 20.77 28.15 16.45
C PRO A 779 20.96 29.19 15.33
N PHE A 780 21.66 28.83 14.25
CA PHE A 780 21.74 29.61 13.01
C PHE A 780 21.87 28.65 11.83
N PHE A 781 21.08 28.85 10.77
CA PHE A 781 21.17 28.04 9.56
C PHE A 781 20.55 28.72 8.33
N VAL A 782 20.99 28.27 7.15
CA VAL A 782 20.46 28.67 5.84
C VAL A 782 19.56 27.56 5.28
N ASP A 783 18.42 27.90 4.70
CA ASP A 783 17.71 27.00 3.78
C ASP A 783 17.65 27.57 2.36
N LEU A 784 18.20 26.81 1.41
CA LEU A 784 18.26 27.18 0.00
C LEU A 784 17.05 26.60 -0.75
N ARG A 785 16.16 27.47 -1.23
CA ARG A 785 15.03 27.12 -2.10
C ARG A 785 15.51 27.08 -3.57
N LEU A 786 15.61 25.88 -4.12
CA LEU A 786 15.76 25.62 -5.57
C LEU A 786 14.44 25.09 -6.16
N PRO A 787 14.16 25.32 -7.45
CA PRO A 787 13.11 24.58 -8.17
C PRO A 787 13.52 23.11 -8.38
N TYR A 788 12.54 22.25 -8.70
CA TYR A 788 12.78 20.83 -9.02
C TYR A 788 13.69 20.65 -10.26
N SER A 789 13.55 21.54 -11.24
CA SER A 789 14.41 21.64 -12.41
C SER A 789 14.40 23.05 -13.00
N ALA A 790 15.42 23.36 -13.80
CA ALA A 790 15.60 24.60 -14.54
C ALA A 790 15.80 24.29 -16.03
N VAL A 791 15.39 25.18 -16.93
CA VAL A 791 15.71 25.06 -18.37
C VAL A 791 17.03 25.78 -18.68
N GLN A 792 17.85 25.21 -19.55
CA GLN A 792 19.10 25.81 -20.00
C GLN A 792 18.82 27.18 -20.67
N GLY A 793 19.46 28.24 -20.17
CA GLY A 793 19.25 29.63 -20.58
C GLY A 793 18.06 30.34 -19.90
N GLU A 794 17.36 29.71 -18.96
CA GLU A 794 16.27 30.33 -18.19
C GLU A 794 16.79 31.20 -17.04
N GLN A 795 16.26 32.42 -16.89
CA GLN A 795 16.57 33.27 -15.75
C GLN A 795 15.67 32.94 -14.55
N LEU A 796 16.28 32.55 -13.44
CA LEU A 796 15.59 32.06 -12.24
C LEU A 796 16.01 32.85 -10.99
N GLU A 797 15.02 33.13 -10.13
CA GLU A 797 15.22 33.68 -8.79
C GLU A 797 15.18 32.55 -7.77
N ILE A 798 16.34 32.16 -7.24
CA ILE A 798 16.46 31.19 -6.13
C ILE A 798 16.59 31.94 -4.80
N LYS A 799 16.07 31.37 -3.71
CA LYS A 799 15.98 32.09 -2.42
C LYS A 799 16.79 31.39 -1.33
N ALA A 800 17.76 32.09 -0.77
CA ALA A 800 18.37 31.69 0.50
C ALA A 800 17.54 32.28 1.64
N ILE A 801 17.03 31.42 2.51
CA ILE A 801 16.28 31.82 3.69
C ILE A 801 17.24 31.73 4.88
N LEU A 802 17.56 32.88 5.47
CA LEU A 802 18.30 32.97 6.73
C LEU A 802 17.33 32.84 7.89
N HIS A 803 17.58 31.87 8.77
CA HIS A 803 16.97 31.79 10.09
C HIS A 803 18.00 32.20 11.13
N ASN A 804 17.90 33.43 11.64
CA ASN A 804 18.86 34.02 12.56
C ASN A 804 18.19 34.51 13.86
N TYR A 805 18.98 34.58 14.92
CA TYR A 805 18.52 34.88 16.27
C TYR A 805 19.27 36.05 16.92
N ASN A 806 20.30 36.64 16.26
CA ASN A 806 20.90 37.94 16.62
C ASN A 806 21.75 38.53 15.46
N ASP A 807 21.70 39.85 15.30
CA ASP A 807 22.63 40.72 14.52
C ASP A 807 22.84 40.39 13.02
N ASP A 808 23.75 41.14 12.37
CA ASP A 808 23.94 41.15 10.92
C ASP A 808 24.54 39.84 10.37
N VAL A 809 24.17 39.48 9.15
CA VAL A 809 24.61 38.24 8.49
C VAL A 809 25.25 38.52 7.14
N ARG A 810 26.49 38.06 6.95
CA ARG A 810 27.14 37.99 5.65
C ARG A 810 26.75 36.69 4.95
N ILE A 811 26.34 36.77 3.70
CA ILE A 811 26.07 35.63 2.82
C ILE A 811 27.10 35.59 1.70
N GLU A 812 27.59 34.39 1.39
CA GLU A 812 28.52 34.13 0.31
C GLU A 812 27.91 33.12 -0.67
N PHE A 813 27.64 33.55 -1.90
CA PHE A 813 27.15 32.70 -2.99
C PHE A 813 28.31 32.28 -3.88
N LYS A 814 28.51 30.98 -4.09
CA LYS A 814 29.68 30.44 -4.80
C LYS A 814 29.53 30.51 -6.32
N GLU A 815 30.63 30.78 -7.03
CA GLU A 815 30.71 30.63 -8.48
C GLU A 815 30.68 29.14 -8.90
N GLU A 816 29.99 28.85 -9.99
CA GLU A 816 29.89 27.55 -10.64
C GLU A 816 29.97 27.79 -12.16
N ASP A 817 30.97 27.21 -12.84
CA ASP A 817 31.34 27.51 -14.25
C ASP A 817 30.20 27.33 -15.27
N HIS A 818 29.14 26.65 -14.88
CA HIS A 818 27.99 26.31 -15.72
C HIS A 818 26.69 27.03 -15.30
N VAL A 819 26.76 27.94 -14.33
CA VAL A 819 25.63 28.77 -13.87
C VAL A 819 26.06 30.24 -13.81
N CYS A 820 25.64 31.02 -14.79
CA CYS A 820 25.82 32.47 -14.76
C CYS A 820 25.04 33.07 -13.59
N SER A 821 25.69 33.92 -12.81
CA SER A 821 25.17 34.48 -11.57
C SER A 821 25.96 35.74 -11.20
N ALA A 822 25.57 36.44 -10.14
CA ALA A 822 26.31 37.61 -9.63
C ALA A 822 27.76 37.29 -9.16
N ALA A 823 28.08 36.00 -8.99
CA ALA A 823 29.40 35.48 -8.63
C ALA A 823 30.32 35.21 -9.84
N TYR A 824 29.82 35.35 -11.07
CA TYR A 824 30.60 35.06 -12.28
C TYR A 824 31.88 35.91 -12.36
N LYS A 825 33.02 35.24 -12.58
CA LYS A 825 34.41 35.72 -12.52
C LYS A 825 34.86 36.27 -11.16
N LYS A 826 34.13 36.02 -10.07
CA LYS A 826 34.45 36.52 -8.72
C LYS A 826 34.78 35.43 -7.72
N LYS A 827 34.60 34.15 -8.05
CA LYS A 827 34.64 32.95 -7.17
C LYS A 827 33.56 32.92 -6.07
N TRP A 828 33.28 34.05 -5.45
CA TRP A 828 32.18 34.25 -4.50
C TRP A 828 31.54 35.62 -4.73
N PHE A 829 30.22 35.67 -4.75
CA PHE A 829 29.45 36.90 -4.56
C PHE A 829 29.17 37.07 -3.06
N GLN A 830 29.17 38.32 -2.60
CA GLN A 830 29.00 38.71 -1.20
C GLN A 830 27.74 39.58 -1.11
N ASP A 831 26.89 39.34 -0.11
CA ASP A 831 25.79 40.25 0.26
C ASP A 831 25.65 40.27 1.79
N GLU A 832 25.23 41.40 2.35
CA GLU A 832 25.12 41.57 3.80
C GLU A 832 23.72 42.02 4.19
N VAL A 833 23.12 41.27 5.10
CA VAL A 833 21.68 41.28 5.30
C VAL A 833 21.37 41.29 6.79
N GLN A 834 20.76 42.37 7.25
CA GLN A 834 20.24 42.47 8.61
C GLN A 834 19.08 41.48 8.81
N VAL A 835 19.14 40.70 9.89
CA VAL A 835 18.07 39.78 10.29
C VAL A 835 17.76 40.01 11.77
N GLY A 836 16.60 40.60 12.06
CA GLY A 836 16.20 40.90 13.44
C GLY A 836 16.10 39.63 14.30
N ALA A 837 16.30 39.77 15.60
CA ALA A 837 16.30 38.65 16.53
C ALA A 837 15.00 37.80 16.43
N GLN A 838 15.17 36.49 16.28
CA GLN A 838 14.13 35.48 16.04
C GLN A 838 13.36 35.60 14.71
N THR A 839 13.73 36.51 13.82
CA THR A 839 13.08 36.67 12.51
C THR A 839 13.72 35.80 11.43
N THR A 840 13.04 35.71 10.28
CA THR A 840 13.49 34.95 9.11
C THR A 840 13.54 35.87 7.89
N ARG A 841 14.66 35.90 7.16
CA ARG A 841 14.89 36.81 6.03
C ARG A 841 15.19 36.04 4.76
N SER A 842 14.45 36.34 3.69
CA SER A 842 14.69 35.77 2.36
C SER A 842 15.61 36.68 1.55
N VAL A 843 16.63 36.10 0.92
CA VAL A 843 17.60 36.77 0.06
C VAL A 843 17.56 36.12 -1.33
N PRO A 844 17.16 36.87 -2.38
CA PRO A 844 17.05 36.35 -3.74
C PRO A 844 18.39 36.41 -4.47
N PHE A 845 18.79 35.32 -5.11
CA PHE A 845 19.89 35.29 -6.08
C PHE A 845 19.35 34.97 -7.47
N ILE A 846 19.72 35.79 -8.44
CA ILE A 846 19.37 35.58 -9.85
C ILE A 846 20.46 34.69 -10.49
N ILE A 847 20.02 33.59 -11.11
CA ILE A 847 20.89 32.64 -11.81
C ILE A 847 20.36 32.31 -13.21
N ILE A 848 21.27 31.97 -14.13
CA ILE A 848 20.97 31.50 -15.49
C ILE A 848 21.87 30.29 -15.79
N PRO A 849 21.33 29.05 -15.85
CA PRO A 849 22.16 27.88 -16.07
C PRO A 849 22.53 27.75 -17.56
N MET A 850 23.82 27.73 -17.86
CA MET A 850 24.37 27.81 -19.22
C MET A 850 24.52 26.45 -19.91
N ARG A 851 24.49 25.35 -19.14
CA ARG A 851 24.70 23.96 -19.61
C ARG A 851 23.62 23.05 -19.02
N HIS A 852 23.31 21.92 -19.66
CA HIS A 852 22.48 20.87 -19.07
C HIS A 852 23.29 19.95 -18.14
N GLY A 853 22.64 19.36 -17.15
CA GLY A 853 23.28 18.50 -16.14
C GLY A 853 22.72 18.73 -14.74
N SER A 854 23.48 18.34 -13.72
CA SER A 854 23.14 18.62 -12.31
C SER A 854 24.28 19.40 -11.66
N PHE A 855 24.07 20.67 -11.36
CA PHE A 855 25.11 21.58 -10.89
C PHE A 855 24.94 21.93 -9.41
N PRO A 856 26.02 21.97 -8.62
CA PRO A 856 25.94 22.32 -7.22
C PRO A 856 25.74 23.84 -7.02
N ILE A 857 24.62 24.22 -6.41
CA ILE A 857 24.46 25.57 -5.85
C ILE A 857 24.89 25.52 -4.38
N GLU A 858 25.92 26.29 -4.03
CA GLU A 858 26.55 26.30 -2.70
C GLU A 858 26.51 27.73 -2.14
N ILE A 859 25.92 27.87 -0.95
CA ILE A 859 25.79 29.14 -0.23
C ILE A 859 26.34 28.96 1.19
N LYS A 860 27.17 29.90 1.64
CA LYS A 860 27.62 30.01 3.04
C LYS A 860 27.01 31.25 3.67
N ALA A 861 26.84 31.25 4.99
CA ALA A 861 26.55 32.45 5.75
C ALA A 861 27.23 32.44 7.12
N SER A 862 27.55 33.63 7.64
CA SER A 862 28.17 33.84 8.95
C SER A 862 27.59 35.09 9.64
N VAL A 863 27.42 35.01 10.96
CA VAL A 863 26.88 36.10 11.79
C VAL A 863 28.02 37.01 12.27
N LYS A 864 27.81 38.33 12.24
CA LYS A 864 28.77 39.35 12.68
C LYS A 864 29.22 39.10 14.12
N ASN A 865 30.52 39.27 14.41
CA ASN A 865 31.13 39.07 15.74
C ASN A 865 30.83 37.72 16.44
N SER A 866 30.54 36.66 15.69
CA SER A 866 30.08 35.38 16.25
C SER A 866 30.75 34.17 15.58
N TYR A 867 30.77 33.04 16.30
CA TYR A 867 31.17 31.73 15.76
C TYR A 867 30.03 31.03 15.00
N LEU A 868 28.84 31.64 14.96
CA LEU A 868 27.67 31.08 14.26
C LEU A 868 27.81 31.21 12.74
N SER A 869 27.92 30.06 12.09
CA SER A 869 27.95 29.94 10.63
C SER A 869 27.25 28.68 10.14
N ASP A 870 26.84 28.68 8.87
CA ASP A 870 26.22 27.53 8.21
C ASP A 870 26.44 27.60 6.69
N GLY A 871 26.81 26.48 6.08
CA GLY A 871 26.79 26.31 4.63
C GLY A 871 25.72 25.33 4.20
N ILE A 872 25.10 25.57 3.05
CA ILE A 872 24.17 24.64 2.40
C ILE A 872 24.49 24.47 0.91
N LYS A 873 24.45 23.22 0.44
CA LYS A 873 24.72 22.85 -0.94
C LYS A 873 23.64 21.91 -1.45
N LYS A 874 22.97 22.30 -2.54
CA LYS A 874 21.91 21.51 -3.19
C LYS A 874 22.18 21.44 -4.70
N MET A 875 21.78 20.34 -5.33
CA MET A 875 21.99 20.13 -6.77
C MET A 875 20.81 20.73 -7.55
N LEU A 876 21.10 21.64 -8.48
CA LEU A 876 20.14 22.16 -9.46
C LEU A 876 20.14 21.28 -10.71
N ARG A 877 19.01 20.66 -11.04
CA ARG A 877 18.82 19.86 -12.26
C ARG A 877 18.49 20.78 -13.43
N VAL A 878 19.32 20.80 -14.46
CA VAL A 878 19.14 21.63 -15.67
C VAL A 878 18.86 20.75 -16.89
N VAL A 879 17.78 21.06 -17.61
CA VAL A 879 17.33 20.36 -18.83
C VAL A 879 17.49 21.24 -20.08
N VAL A 880 17.72 20.63 -21.24
CA VAL A 880 17.78 21.35 -22.53
C VAL A 880 16.35 21.67 -22.99
N ARG A 881 16.16 22.82 -23.66
CA ARG A 881 14.84 23.25 -24.16
C ARG A 881 14.38 22.50 -25.42
N GLU A 882 15.30 22.09 -26.29
CA GLU A 882 15.04 21.37 -27.55
C GLU A 882 16.29 20.59 -28.01
N THR A 883 16.11 19.51 -28.78
CA THR A 883 17.19 18.58 -29.18
C THR A 883 17.76 18.88 -30.57
N ASN A 884 18.69 19.83 -30.66
CA ASN A 884 19.57 19.98 -31.84
C ASN A 884 21.02 19.66 -31.46
N ALA A 885 21.54 18.53 -31.94
CA ALA A 885 22.91 18.10 -31.70
C ALA A 885 23.89 18.86 -32.60
N MET A 886 25.03 19.27 -32.04
CA MET A 886 26.08 19.97 -32.76
C MET A 886 26.98 18.94 -33.45
N VAL A 887 26.91 18.85 -34.78
CA VAL A 887 27.67 17.86 -35.58
C VAL A 887 29.17 18.08 -35.40
N CYS A 888 29.90 17.01 -35.08
CA CYS A 888 31.34 17.03 -34.86
C CYS A 888 31.96 15.81 -35.55
N SER A 889 32.45 16.00 -36.78
CA SER A 889 32.77 14.90 -37.68
C SER A 889 33.77 13.89 -37.15
N LEU A 890 33.34 12.63 -37.12
CA LEU A 890 34.14 11.48 -36.71
C LEU A 890 34.40 10.62 -37.93
N LEU A 891 35.67 10.40 -38.24
CA LEU A 891 36.09 9.45 -39.26
C LEU A 891 36.04 8.04 -38.68
N LEU A 892 35.33 7.15 -39.37
CA LEU A 892 35.09 5.77 -38.99
C LEU A 892 35.51 4.84 -40.12
N LEU A 893 36.43 3.91 -39.83
CA LEU A 893 36.71 2.76 -40.68
C LEU A 893 36.50 1.46 -39.89
N SER A 894 35.86 0.50 -40.56
CA SER A 894 35.66 -0.86 -40.07
C SER A 894 36.14 -1.84 -41.12
N GLY A 895 36.73 -2.95 -40.68
CA GLY A 895 37.32 -3.94 -41.55
C GLY A 895 36.29 -4.68 -42.36
N ASP A 896 35.41 -5.40 -41.66
CA ASP A 896 34.15 -5.84 -42.22
C ASP A 896 33.14 -4.69 -42.19
N ALA A 897 32.10 -4.82 -43.01
CA ALA A 897 31.07 -3.82 -43.18
C ALA A 897 30.20 -3.59 -41.94
N CYS A 898 30.43 -4.29 -40.81
CA CYS A 898 29.60 -4.34 -39.60
C CYS A 898 29.12 -2.96 -39.05
N VAL A 899 29.85 -1.86 -39.30
CA VAL A 899 29.40 -0.50 -39.00
C VAL A 899 28.12 -0.09 -39.77
N ARG A 900 27.71 -0.83 -40.82
CA ARG A 900 26.35 -0.99 -41.37
C ARG A 900 26.32 -1.90 -42.63
N LEU A 901 26.67 -3.19 -42.59
CA LEU A 901 26.36 -4.20 -43.63
C LEU A 901 26.81 -5.63 -43.24
N PRO A 902 26.40 -6.71 -43.96
CA PRO A 902 25.87 -7.88 -43.27
C PRO A 902 26.62 -9.16 -43.62
N MET A 903 27.67 -9.42 -42.85
CA MET A 903 27.95 -10.79 -42.39
C MET A 903 27.69 -10.88 -40.88
N THR A 904 28.06 -11.97 -40.22
CA THR A 904 27.37 -12.41 -39.00
C THR A 904 27.70 -11.56 -37.78
N LYS A 905 26.72 -11.53 -36.86
CA LYS A 905 26.65 -10.68 -35.66
C LYS A 905 26.73 -9.17 -35.96
N PHE A 906 25.60 -8.48 -35.83
CA PHE A 906 25.62 -7.05 -35.48
C PHE A 906 26.45 -6.88 -34.21
N CYS A 907 27.21 -5.79 -34.07
CA CYS A 907 27.85 -5.49 -32.78
C CYS A 907 26.81 -5.34 -31.67
N GLY A 908 26.84 -6.27 -30.70
CA GLY A 908 25.94 -6.27 -29.55
C GLY A 908 26.00 -4.98 -28.72
N GLU A 909 27.11 -4.24 -28.76
CA GLU A 909 27.22 -2.91 -28.16
C GLU A 909 26.16 -1.93 -28.69
N SER A 910 25.85 -1.98 -29.99
CA SER A 910 24.82 -1.15 -30.64
C SER A 910 23.41 -1.57 -30.23
N MET A 911 23.16 -2.88 -30.09
CA MET A 911 21.91 -3.35 -29.45
C MET A 911 21.82 -2.90 -27.99
N GLY A 912 22.98 -2.78 -27.33
CA GLY A 912 23.12 -2.28 -25.97
C GLY A 912 22.80 -0.79 -25.76
N THR A 913 22.66 0.03 -26.82
CA THR A 913 22.16 1.42 -26.73
C THR A 913 20.64 1.53 -26.90
N LEU A 914 19.99 0.47 -27.37
CA LEU A 914 18.52 0.35 -27.43
C LEU A 914 17.91 -0.05 -26.08
N ILE A 915 18.73 -0.51 -25.12
CA ILE A 915 18.30 -0.91 -23.77
C ILE A 915 18.16 0.34 -22.88
N ASN A 916 17.09 1.10 -23.11
CA ASN A 916 16.73 2.30 -22.34
C ASN A 916 15.52 2.08 -21.43
N GLU A 917 15.34 2.95 -20.45
CA GLU A 917 14.20 2.92 -19.53
C GLU A 917 12.95 3.58 -20.16
N PRO A 918 11.78 2.89 -20.18
CA PRO A 918 10.57 3.43 -20.80
C PRO A 918 9.90 4.53 -19.96
N HIS A 919 9.31 5.51 -20.64
CA HIS A 919 8.76 6.72 -20.04
C HIS A 919 7.66 7.38 -20.89
N GLY A 920 6.90 8.30 -20.31
CA GLY A 920 5.97 9.18 -21.03
C GLY A 920 4.51 8.69 -21.02
N CYS A 921 3.71 9.16 -21.98
CA CYS A 921 2.31 8.75 -22.14
C CYS A 921 2.16 7.30 -22.66
N GLY A 922 0.93 6.79 -22.78
CA GLY A 922 0.67 5.41 -23.21
C GLY A 922 1.21 5.05 -24.61
N GLU A 923 1.51 6.04 -25.45
CA GLU A 923 2.20 5.87 -26.73
C GLU A 923 3.73 5.85 -26.52
N GLN A 924 4.30 6.91 -25.93
CA GLN A 924 5.74 7.07 -25.68
C GLN A 924 6.33 5.93 -24.84
N ASN A 925 5.60 5.46 -23.82
CA ASN A 925 6.00 4.34 -22.98
C ASN A 925 6.12 3.05 -23.79
N MET A 926 5.22 2.79 -24.74
CA MET A 926 5.32 1.65 -25.65
C MET A 926 6.43 1.81 -26.68
N ALA A 927 6.64 3.02 -27.22
CA ALA A 927 7.76 3.29 -28.11
C ALA A 927 9.10 2.94 -27.44
N ALA A 928 9.31 3.45 -26.22
CA ALA A 928 10.53 3.23 -25.46
C ALA A 928 10.64 1.77 -24.93
N MET A 929 9.55 1.14 -24.50
CA MET A 929 9.54 -0.27 -24.03
C MET A 929 9.85 -1.26 -25.16
N THR A 930 9.48 -0.93 -26.40
CA THR A 930 9.68 -1.83 -27.54
C THR A 930 11.17 -2.01 -27.88
N LEU A 931 12.01 -1.01 -27.64
CA LEU A 931 13.45 -1.07 -27.92
C LEU A 931 14.21 -2.15 -27.12
N PRO A 932 14.11 -2.24 -25.76
CA PRO A 932 14.73 -3.33 -25.00
C PRO A 932 14.10 -4.70 -25.28
N VAL A 933 12.81 -4.78 -25.68
CA VAL A 933 12.20 -6.05 -26.11
C VAL A 933 12.88 -6.57 -27.38
N ILE A 934 13.04 -5.72 -28.40
CA ILE A 934 13.71 -6.08 -29.66
C ILE A 934 15.17 -6.43 -29.43
N ALA A 935 15.90 -5.62 -28.66
CA ALA A 935 17.29 -5.89 -28.33
C ALA A 935 17.45 -7.23 -27.60
N ALA A 936 16.56 -7.55 -26.65
CA ALA A 936 16.59 -8.84 -25.96
C ALA A 936 16.31 -10.03 -26.91
N ILE A 937 15.28 -9.94 -27.76
CA ILE A 937 14.95 -10.98 -28.75
C ILE A 937 16.10 -11.18 -29.73
N TYR A 938 16.71 -10.10 -30.22
CA TYR A 938 17.85 -10.15 -31.15
C TYR A 938 19.07 -10.83 -30.50
N LEU A 939 19.46 -10.39 -29.29
CA LEU A 939 20.66 -10.85 -28.60
C LEU A 939 20.52 -12.30 -28.07
N ASP A 940 19.32 -12.73 -27.67
CA ASP A 940 19.01 -14.13 -27.36
C ASP A 940 19.04 -15.01 -28.62
N LYS A 941 18.44 -14.58 -29.75
CA LYS A 941 18.46 -15.36 -31.01
C LYS A 941 19.86 -15.53 -31.59
N THR A 942 20.73 -14.53 -31.45
CA THR A 942 22.06 -14.50 -32.07
C THR A 942 23.21 -14.86 -31.13
N ASN A 943 22.92 -15.20 -29.88
CA ASN A 943 23.90 -15.57 -28.84
C ASN A 943 25.05 -14.55 -28.69
N GLN A 944 24.69 -13.29 -28.38
CA GLN A 944 25.63 -12.16 -28.39
C GLN A 944 25.90 -11.47 -27.04
N TRP A 945 25.20 -11.83 -25.95
CA TRP A 945 25.23 -11.10 -24.68
C TRP A 945 26.62 -10.85 -24.07
N GLU A 946 27.59 -11.70 -24.40
CA GLU A 946 29.01 -11.53 -24.03
C GLU A 946 29.57 -10.18 -24.52
N ALA A 947 29.29 -9.78 -25.76
CA ALA A 947 29.68 -8.50 -26.34
C ALA A 947 28.87 -7.29 -25.81
N VAL A 948 27.98 -7.51 -24.84
CA VAL A 948 27.02 -6.52 -24.31
C VAL A 948 27.20 -6.32 -22.80
N GLY A 949 27.85 -7.29 -22.14
CA GLY A 949 27.92 -7.44 -20.69
C GLY A 949 26.66 -8.13 -20.14
N PHE A 950 26.85 -9.28 -19.47
CA PHE A 950 25.75 -10.13 -18.96
C PHE A 950 24.74 -9.37 -18.09
N ASP A 951 25.17 -8.37 -17.32
CA ASP A 951 24.30 -7.51 -16.51
C ASP A 951 23.25 -6.75 -17.32
N LYS A 952 23.53 -6.39 -18.58
CA LYS A 952 22.56 -5.66 -19.43
C LYS A 952 21.34 -6.54 -19.77
N ARG A 953 21.46 -7.87 -19.76
CA ARG A 953 20.30 -8.78 -19.94
C ARG A 953 19.29 -8.64 -18.79
N ASN A 954 19.80 -8.56 -17.55
CA ASN A 954 18.97 -8.33 -16.36
C ASN A 954 18.35 -6.92 -16.37
N LYS A 955 19.11 -5.89 -16.80
CA LYS A 955 18.57 -4.52 -16.97
C LYS A 955 17.47 -4.45 -18.04
N ALA A 956 17.65 -5.10 -19.19
CA ALA A 956 16.61 -5.18 -20.22
C ALA A 956 15.31 -5.81 -19.66
N ILE A 957 15.41 -6.97 -18.99
CA ILE A 957 14.27 -7.63 -18.35
C ILE A 957 13.63 -6.74 -17.28
N GLN A 958 14.41 -5.92 -16.55
CA GLN A 958 13.87 -4.94 -15.60
C GLN A 958 13.10 -3.82 -16.30
N HIS A 959 13.68 -3.18 -17.33
CA HIS A 959 13.00 -2.10 -18.07
C HIS A 959 11.73 -2.59 -18.79
N ILE A 960 11.70 -3.82 -19.30
CA ILE A 960 10.49 -4.46 -19.84
C ILE A 960 9.39 -4.55 -18.76
N LYS A 961 9.75 -4.90 -17.52
CA LYS A 961 8.79 -4.92 -16.39
C LYS A 961 8.33 -3.51 -15.98
N THR A 962 9.22 -2.52 -15.99
CA THR A 962 8.88 -1.10 -15.74
C THR A 962 7.89 -0.58 -16.80
N GLY A 963 8.16 -0.85 -18.08
CA GLY A 963 7.30 -0.45 -19.19
C GLY A 963 5.92 -1.10 -19.14
N TYR A 964 5.86 -2.40 -18.85
CA TYR A 964 4.60 -3.12 -18.63
C TYR A 964 3.79 -2.52 -17.46
N GLY A 965 4.42 -2.32 -16.30
CA GLY A 965 3.78 -1.72 -15.13
C GLY A 965 3.25 -0.30 -15.38
N THR A 966 4.02 0.51 -16.13
CA THR A 966 3.61 1.86 -16.54
C THR A 966 2.46 1.83 -17.54
N GLN A 967 2.46 0.88 -18.48
CA GLN A 967 1.42 0.78 -19.51
C GLN A 967 0.05 0.40 -18.92
N LEU A 968 0.01 -0.35 -17.82
CA LEU A 968 -1.23 -0.70 -17.13
C LEU A 968 -1.96 0.53 -16.55
N THR A 969 -1.29 1.66 -16.34
CA THR A 969 -1.95 2.95 -16.00
C THR A 969 -2.87 3.45 -17.11
N TYR A 970 -2.66 3.00 -18.36
CA TYR A 970 -3.42 3.38 -19.55
C TYR A 970 -4.40 2.30 -20.04
N HIS A 971 -4.51 1.18 -19.33
CA HIS A 971 -5.44 0.08 -19.60
C HIS A 971 -6.84 0.37 -19.05
N LYS A 972 -7.89 0.07 -19.81
CA LYS A 972 -9.29 0.32 -19.43
C LYS A 972 -10.09 -0.94 -19.09
N PRO A 973 -11.24 -0.81 -18.39
CA PRO A 973 -12.08 -1.95 -18.02
C PRO A 973 -12.67 -2.76 -19.19
N ASP A 974 -12.66 -2.21 -20.41
CA ASP A 974 -13.08 -2.88 -21.65
C ASP A 974 -11.96 -3.70 -22.32
N GLY A 975 -10.73 -3.63 -21.79
CA GLY A 975 -9.53 -4.26 -22.35
C GLY A 975 -8.72 -3.36 -23.29
N SER A 976 -9.18 -2.15 -23.59
CA SER A 976 -8.52 -1.22 -24.50
C SER A 976 -7.40 -0.39 -23.85
N PHE A 977 -6.57 0.23 -24.68
CA PHE A 977 -5.54 1.19 -24.26
C PHE A 977 -5.81 2.59 -24.86
N ALA A 978 -5.39 3.62 -24.13
CA ALA A 978 -5.49 5.02 -24.53
C ALA A 978 -4.16 5.77 -24.31
N ILE A 979 -4.02 6.97 -24.87
CA ILE A 979 -2.82 7.82 -24.66
C ILE A 979 -2.72 8.30 -23.20
N PHE A 980 -3.89 8.61 -22.62
CA PHE A 980 -4.07 9.07 -21.24
C PHE A 980 -5.34 8.44 -20.65
N PRO A 981 -5.45 8.25 -19.31
CA PRO A 981 -6.56 7.50 -18.70
C PRO A 981 -7.97 8.03 -19.03
N ASN A 982 -8.10 9.35 -19.18
CA ASN A 982 -9.39 10.03 -19.41
C ASN A 982 -9.75 10.19 -20.90
N TYR A 983 -8.86 9.84 -21.84
CA TYR A 983 -9.07 10.05 -23.28
C TYR A 983 -9.81 8.87 -23.92
N LYS A 984 -10.36 9.06 -25.13
CA LYS A 984 -10.91 7.95 -25.95
C LYS A 984 -9.80 6.94 -26.28
N SER A 985 -10.15 5.66 -26.40
CA SER A 985 -9.19 4.59 -26.70
C SER A 985 -8.86 4.55 -28.18
N THR A 986 -7.67 4.08 -28.54
CA THR A 986 -7.23 3.92 -29.93
C THR A 986 -7.11 2.45 -30.32
N THR A 987 -7.66 2.09 -31.48
CA THR A 987 -7.59 0.76 -32.09
C THR A 987 -6.14 0.38 -32.35
N TRP A 988 -5.38 1.28 -32.97
CA TRP A 988 -3.97 1.09 -33.30
C TRP A 988 -3.10 0.85 -32.07
N LEU A 989 -3.22 1.66 -31.01
CA LEU A 989 -2.43 1.47 -29.79
C LEU A 989 -2.81 0.16 -29.09
N THR A 990 -4.09 -0.19 -29.05
CA THR A 990 -4.57 -1.45 -28.45
C THR A 990 -4.00 -2.67 -29.19
N ALA A 991 -3.98 -2.64 -30.53
CA ALA A 991 -3.33 -3.67 -31.35
C ALA A 991 -1.80 -3.70 -31.18
N TYR A 992 -1.16 -2.53 -31.07
CA TYR A 992 0.29 -2.43 -30.89
C TYR A 992 0.74 -2.98 -29.52
N VAL A 993 0.02 -2.63 -28.44
CA VAL A 993 0.24 -3.17 -27.10
C VAL A 993 0.08 -4.70 -27.10
N ALA A 994 -0.99 -5.23 -27.70
CA ALA A 994 -1.20 -6.67 -27.78
C ALA A 994 -0.08 -7.41 -28.53
N LYS A 995 0.44 -6.84 -29.63
CA LYS A 995 1.60 -7.35 -30.37
C LYS A 995 2.85 -7.39 -29.48
N VAL A 996 3.25 -6.23 -28.93
CA VAL A 996 4.51 -6.10 -28.16
C VAL A 996 4.47 -6.90 -26.85
N PHE A 997 3.32 -6.98 -26.18
CA PHE A 997 3.17 -7.82 -24.99
C PHE A 997 3.26 -9.31 -25.30
N SER A 998 2.70 -9.75 -26.43
CA SER A 998 2.86 -11.14 -26.90
C SER A 998 4.33 -11.47 -27.14
N MET A 999 5.06 -10.60 -27.86
CA MET A 999 6.50 -10.74 -28.10
C MET A 999 7.32 -10.74 -26.80
N ALA A 1000 6.97 -9.90 -25.82
CA ALA A 1000 7.71 -9.77 -24.55
C ALA A 1000 7.45 -10.91 -23.55
N THR A 1001 6.45 -11.76 -23.79
CA THR A 1001 6.08 -12.89 -22.91
C THR A 1001 7.21 -13.92 -22.76
N SER A 1002 8.14 -13.99 -23.71
CA SER A 1002 9.37 -14.81 -23.63
C SER A 1002 10.38 -14.34 -22.57
N HIS A 1003 10.37 -13.06 -22.20
CA HIS A 1003 11.38 -12.45 -21.31
C HIS A 1003 10.79 -11.94 -19.98
N ALA A 1004 9.49 -11.64 -19.94
CA ALA A 1004 8.79 -11.17 -18.75
C ALA A 1004 7.42 -11.85 -18.58
N ARG A 1005 7.06 -12.17 -17.34
CA ARG A 1005 5.74 -12.72 -17.00
C ARG A 1005 4.67 -11.63 -17.10
N ILE A 1006 4.07 -11.53 -18.29
CA ILE A 1006 2.91 -10.70 -18.59
C ILE A 1006 1.63 -11.48 -18.28
N ASP A 1007 0.54 -10.79 -17.91
CA ASP A 1007 -0.75 -11.41 -17.64
C ASP A 1007 -1.51 -11.65 -18.95
N SER A 1008 -1.88 -12.90 -19.22
CA SER A 1008 -2.60 -13.27 -20.45
C SER A 1008 -4.00 -12.65 -20.51
N SER A 1009 -4.63 -12.34 -19.36
CA SER A 1009 -5.94 -11.68 -19.34
C SER A 1009 -5.90 -10.26 -19.94
N VAL A 1010 -4.77 -9.56 -19.81
CA VAL A 1010 -4.57 -8.21 -20.40
C VAL A 1010 -4.41 -8.31 -21.92
N ILE A 1011 -3.59 -9.25 -22.40
CA ILE A 1011 -3.40 -9.49 -23.86
C ILE A 1011 -4.74 -9.90 -24.50
N CYS A 1012 -5.45 -10.86 -23.89
CA CYS A 1012 -6.70 -11.35 -24.43
C CYS A 1012 -7.86 -10.36 -24.25
N GLY A 1013 -7.78 -9.45 -23.26
CA GLY A 1013 -8.67 -8.29 -23.15
C GLY A 1013 -8.56 -7.36 -24.35
N ALA A 1014 -7.33 -6.96 -24.70
CA ALA A 1014 -7.06 -6.10 -25.87
C ALA A 1014 -7.52 -6.74 -27.18
N ILE A 1015 -7.23 -8.02 -27.41
CA ILE A 1015 -7.68 -8.75 -28.61
C ILE A 1015 -9.22 -8.87 -28.65
N LYS A 1016 -9.87 -9.13 -27.51
CA LYS A 1016 -11.33 -9.15 -27.41
C LYS A 1016 -11.97 -7.79 -27.71
N PHE A 1017 -11.37 -6.70 -27.25
CA PHE A 1017 -11.81 -5.34 -27.57
C PHE A 1017 -11.79 -5.09 -29.08
N LEU A 1018 -10.66 -5.41 -29.74
CA LEU A 1018 -10.49 -5.23 -31.19
C LEU A 1018 -11.59 -5.98 -31.98
N ILE A 1019 -11.81 -7.25 -31.68
CA ILE A 1019 -12.80 -8.09 -32.37
C ILE A 1019 -14.24 -7.59 -32.20
N ILE A 1020 -14.59 -7.10 -30.99
CA ILE A 1020 -15.99 -6.75 -30.66
C ILE A 1020 -16.32 -5.30 -31.05
N HIS A 1021 -15.40 -4.36 -30.86
CA HIS A 1021 -15.69 -2.93 -30.99
C HIS A 1021 -15.12 -2.29 -32.27
N THR A 1022 -14.10 -2.88 -32.89
CA THR A 1022 -13.34 -2.24 -33.98
C THR A 1022 -13.43 -2.97 -35.33
N GLN A 1023 -13.77 -4.27 -35.34
CA GLN A 1023 -13.97 -5.04 -36.57
C GLN A 1023 -15.40 -4.94 -37.11
N ARG A 1024 -15.55 -4.59 -38.39
CA ARG A 1024 -16.81 -4.57 -39.12
C ARG A 1024 -17.22 -5.97 -39.65
N PRO A 1025 -18.49 -6.17 -40.07
CA PRO A 1025 -18.98 -7.48 -40.54
C PRO A 1025 -18.22 -8.04 -41.75
N ASP A 1026 -17.74 -7.16 -42.63
CA ASP A 1026 -16.91 -7.39 -43.82
C ASP A 1026 -15.47 -7.87 -43.50
N GLY A 1027 -14.98 -7.60 -42.27
CA GLY A 1027 -13.64 -7.95 -41.81
C GLY A 1027 -12.71 -6.76 -41.55
N VAL A 1028 -13.11 -5.54 -41.94
CA VAL A 1028 -12.31 -4.30 -41.84
C VAL A 1028 -12.16 -3.85 -40.39
N PHE A 1029 -10.97 -3.40 -39.99
CA PHE A 1029 -10.73 -2.74 -38.70
C PHE A 1029 -10.72 -1.22 -38.86
N VAL A 1030 -11.42 -0.52 -37.95
CA VAL A 1030 -11.57 0.94 -37.98
C VAL A 1030 -10.98 1.58 -36.73
N GLU A 1031 -10.32 2.73 -36.90
CA GLU A 1031 -9.81 3.54 -35.79
C GLU A 1031 -10.93 4.35 -35.13
N ILE A 1032 -10.92 4.43 -33.80
CA ILE A 1032 -11.98 5.04 -32.97
C ILE A 1032 -11.47 6.28 -32.22
N GLY A 1033 -10.15 6.40 -32.02
CA GLY A 1033 -9.51 7.56 -31.42
C GLY A 1033 -8.63 8.33 -32.39
N GLU A 1034 -7.83 9.25 -31.86
CA GLU A 1034 -6.71 9.88 -32.57
C GLU A 1034 -5.41 9.38 -31.95
N VAL A 1035 -4.43 9.01 -32.77
CA VAL A 1035 -3.08 8.58 -32.36
C VAL A 1035 -2.15 9.77 -32.53
N TRP A 1036 -1.44 10.18 -31.46
CA TRP A 1036 -0.74 11.47 -31.44
C TRP A 1036 0.69 11.39 -31.99
N ASP A 1037 1.48 10.38 -31.60
CA ASP A 1037 2.82 10.19 -32.14
C ASP A 1037 2.78 9.49 -33.51
N LYS A 1038 2.65 10.28 -34.57
CA LYS A 1038 2.69 9.82 -35.97
C LYS A 1038 3.98 9.08 -36.33
N ASN A 1039 5.09 9.29 -35.60
CA ASN A 1039 6.34 8.56 -35.81
C ASN A 1039 6.25 7.10 -35.34
N MET A 1040 5.26 6.75 -34.52
CA MET A 1040 5.01 5.37 -34.12
C MET A 1040 4.14 4.62 -35.14
N ILE A 1041 3.25 5.31 -35.84
CA ILE A 1041 2.28 4.71 -36.76
C ILE A 1041 2.96 4.18 -38.03
N GLY A 1042 3.96 4.93 -38.54
CA GLY A 1042 4.34 4.83 -39.94
C GLY A 1042 3.20 5.37 -40.82
N ASP A 1043 3.03 4.79 -42.01
CA ASP A 1043 2.02 5.25 -42.98
C ASP A 1043 0.68 4.46 -42.89
N VAL A 1044 0.42 3.76 -41.77
CA VAL A 1044 -0.83 3.01 -41.56
C VAL A 1044 -2.08 3.92 -41.61
N GLY A 1045 -1.92 5.21 -41.27
CA GLY A 1045 -2.98 6.23 -41.35
C GLY A 1045 -3.03 6.99 -42.69
N GLY A 1046 -2.24 6.59 -43.69
CA GLY A 1046 -2.14 7.26 -44.99
C GLY A 1046 -3.23 6.85 -46.00
N VAL A 1047 -2.86 6.87 -47.28
CA VAL A 1047 -3.68 6.34 -48.39
C VAL A 1047 -3.79 4.82 -48.25
N ASP A 1048 -4.97 4.24 -48.54
CA ASP A 1048 -5.29 2.83 -48.29
C ASP A 1048 -5.10 2.40 -46.81
N SER A 1049 -5.49 3.29 -45.88
CA SER A 1049 -5.49 3.05 -44.44
C SER A 1049 -6.50 2.00 -43.98
N ASP A 1050 -7.56 1.75 -44.76
CA ASP A 1050 -8.53 0.66 -44.55
C ASP A 1050 -7.86 -0.72 -44.61
N ALA A 1051 -7.03 -0.94 -45.62
CA ALA A 1051 -6.20 -2.14 -45.75
C ALA A 1051 -5.06 -2.16 -44.72
N SER A 1052 -4.39 -1.02 -44.53
CA SER A 1052 -3.21 -0.94 -43.65
C SER A 1052 -3.55 -1.21 -42.18
N MET A 1053 -4.65 -0.64 -41.66
CA MET A 1053 -5.11 -0.87 -40.29
C MET A 1053 -5.60 -2.31 -40.08
N THR A 1054 -6.31 -2.85 -41.08
CA THR A 1054 -6.79 -4.26 -41.06
C THR A 1054 -5.62 -5.25 -41.08
N ALA A 1055 -4.58 -4.99 -41.89
CA ALA A 1055 -3.35 -5.77 -41.89
C ALA A 1055 -2.58 -5.68 -40.56
N PHE A 1056 -2.49 -4.48 -39.97
CA PHE A 1056 -1.84 -4.28 -38.67
C PHE A 1056 -2.55 -5.05 -37.54
N CYS A 1057 -3.88 -4.99 -37.49
CA CYS A 1057 -4.68 -5.72 -36.52
C CYS A 1057 -4.58 -7.25 -36.72
N LEU A 1058 -4.56 -7.73 -37.97
CA LEU A 1058 -4.35 -9.14 -38.31
C LEU A 1058 -2.99 -9.66 -37.81
N ILE A 1059 -1.92 -8.87 -37.94
CA ILE A 1059 -0.59 -9.23 -37.41
C ILE A 1059 -0.63 -9.35 -35.88
N ALA A 1060 -1.25 -8.40 -35.18
CA ALA A 1060 -1.38 -8.45 -33.71
C ALA A 1060 -2.23 -9.64 -33.23
N MET A 1061 -3.32 -9.97 -33.93
CA MET A 1061 -4.15 -11.14 -33.66
C MET A 1061 -3.42 -12.47 -33.93
N ARG A 1062 -2.52 -12.52 -34.92
CA ARG A 1062 -1.71 -13.70 -35.22
C ARG A 1062 -0.58 -13.91 -34.20
N GLU A 1063 0.13 -12.85 -33.82
CA GLU A 1063 1.19 -12.92 -32.78
C GLU A 1063 0.63 -13.39 -31.41
N SER A 1064 -0.54 -12.87 -31.02
CA SER A 1064 -1.22 -13.22 -29.77
C SER A 1064 -1.98 -14.56 -29.81
N SER A 1065 -2.14 -15.18 -30.98
CA SER A 1065 -2.98 -16.36 -31.17
C SER A 1065 -2.55 -17.57 -30.32
N GLY A 1066 -1.24 -17.79 -30.15
CA GLY A 1066 -0.71 -18.86 -29.30
C GLY A 1066 -1.02 -18.71 -27.81
N ILE A 1067 -1.36 -17.49 -27.36
CA ILE A 1067 -1.72 -17.18 -25.96
C ILE A 1067 -3.25 -17.20 -25.79
N CYS A 1068 -3.99 -16.59 -26.73
CA CYS A 1068 -5.42 -16.30 -26.55
C CYS A 1068 -6.40 -17.29 -27.20
N SER A 1069 -5.95 -18.27 -28.01
CA SER A 1069 -6.87 -19.21 -28.69
C SER A 1069 -7.73 -20.04 -27.74
N SER A 1070 -7.27 -20.33 -26.52
CA SER A 1070 -8.04 -21.02 -25.47
C SER A 1070 -9.07 -20.12 -24.78
N SER A 1071 -8.90 -18.80 -24.86
CA SER A 1071 -9.68 -17.80 -24.13
C SER A 1071 -10.68 -17.04 -25.01
N ILE A 1072 -10.50 -17.05 -26.34
CA ILE A 1072 -11.31 -16.30 -27.30
C ILE A 1072 -11.73 -17.20 -28.47
N SER A 1073 -12.89 -17.85 -28.36
CA SER A 1073 -13.43 -18.74 -29.40
C SER A 1073 -13.78 -18.05 -30.73
N SER A 1074 -13.96 -16.72 -30.73
CA SER A 1074 -14.22 -15.92 -31.94
C SER A 1074 -12.95 -15.56 -32.74
N LEU A 1075 -11.76 -15.67 -32.14
CA LEU A 1075 -10.48 -15.21 -32.72
C LEU A 1075 -10.18 -15.84 -34.11
N PRO A 1076 -10.30 -17.17 -34.33
CA PRO A 1076 -10.05 -17.77 -35.65
C PRO A 1076 -11.02 -17.28 -36.73
N ASN A 1077 -12.26 -16.95 -36.36
CA ASN A 1077 -13.26 -16.42 -37.29
C ASN A 1077 -13.02 -14.95 -37.63
N SER A 1078 -12.59 -14.13 -36.67
CA SER A 1078 -12.20 -12.73 -36.89
C SER A 1078 -11.01 -12.62 -37.85
N ILE A 1079 -9.98 -13.44 -37.60
CA ILE A 1079 -8.79 -13.59 -38.44
C ILE A 1079 -9.17 -13.92 -39.89
N ARG A 1080 -10.00 -14.95 -40.11
CA ARG A 1080 -10.44 -15.38 -41.45
C ARG A 1080 -11.22 -14.31 -42.21
N LYS A 1081 -11.96 -13.43 -41.52
CA LYS A 1081 -12.63 -12.28 -42.17
C LYS A 1081 -11.63 -11.25 -42.67
N ALA A 1082 -10.68 -10.86 -41.82
CA ALA A 1082 -9.64 -9.90 -42.19
C ALA A 1082 -8.78 -10.42 -43.36
N GLU A 1083 -8.41 -11.70 -43.37
CA GLU A 1083 -7.72 -12.36 -44.48
C GLU A 1083 -8.51 -12.25 -45.80
N THR A 1084 -9.78 -12.65 -45.79
CA THR A 1084 -10.66 -12.58 -46.99
C THR A 1084 -10.78 -11.17 -47.55
N TYR A 1085 -10.96 -10.16 -46.69
CA TYR A 1085 -11.03 -8.76 -47.11
C TYR A 1085 -9.70 -8.26 -47.72
N LEU A 1086 -8.57 -8.57 -47.06
CA LEU A 1086 -7.25 -8.15 -47.54
C LEU A 1086 -6.88 -8.82 -48.87
N GLU A 1087 -7.22 -10.09 -49.07
CA GLU A 1087 -7.04 -10.80 -50.34
C GLU A 1087 -7.80 -10.13 -51.50
N GLN A 1088 -9.03 -9.67 -51.25
CA GLN A 1088 -9.83 -8.94 -52.25
C GLN A 1088 -9.31 -7.52 -52.50
N ARG A 1089 -8.91 -6.80 -51.44
CA ARG A 1089 -8.46 -5.40 -51.54
C ARG A 1089 -7.07 -5.28 -52.17
N LEU A 1090 -6.18 -6.26 -51.99
CA LEU A 1090 -4.76 -6.23 -52.42
C LEU A 1090 -4.53 -5.77 -53.86
N GLY A 1091 -5.34 -6.25 -54.82
CA GLY A 1091 -5.21 -5.87 -56.24
C GLY A 1091 -5.63 -4.44 -56.58
N SER A 1092 -6.27 -3.74 -55.64
CA SER A 1092 -6.78 -2.36 -55.78
C SER A 1092 -5.98 -1.32 -54.99
N LEU A 1093 -4.92 -1.74 -54.29
CA LEU A 1093 -4.09 -0.86 -53.48
C LEU A 1093 -3.21 0.03 -54.35
N THR A 1094 -3.08 1.28 -53.94
CA THR A 1094 -2.26 2.32 -54.59
C THR A 1094 -1.04 2.68 -53.76
N ASN A 1095 -1.16 2.64 -52.42
CA ASN A 1095 -0.07 2.91 -51.50
C ASN A 1095 0.91 1.73 -51.39
N PRO A 1096 2.20 1.89 -51.75
CA PRO A 1096 3.21 0.84 -51.60
C PRO A 1096 3.40 0.33 -50.17
N TYR A 1097 3.21 1.20 -49.17
CA TYR A 1097 3.28 0.80 -47.75
C TYR A 1097 2.13 -0.13 -47.39
N ALA A 1098 0.90 0.20 -47.82
CA ALA A 1098 -0.28 -0.65 -47.66
C ALA A 1098 -0.09 -2.00 -48.36
N VAL A 1099 0.38 -2.02 -49.61
CA VAL A 1099 0.71 -3.25 -50.35
C VAL A 1099 1.68 -4.13 -49.58
N ALA A 1100 2.78 -3.55 -49.08
CA ALA A 1100 3.80 -4.32 -48.36
C ALA A 1100 3.28 -4.86 -47.02
N LEU A 1101 2.54 -4.06 -46.24
CA LEU A 1101 2.00 -4.47 -44.94
C LEU A 1101 0.90 -5.53 -45.08
N THR A 1102 0.01 -5.38 -46.08
CA THR A 1102 -0.99 -6.40 -46.44
C THR A 1102 -0.30 -7.68 -46.90
N SER A 1103 0.72 -7.59 -47.76
CA SER A 1103 1.47 -8.76 -48.23
C SER A 1103 2.16 -9.49 -47.08
N TYR A 1104 2.75 -8.78 -46.11
CA TYR A 1104 3.34 -9.37 -44.91
C TYR A 1104 2.29 -10.09 -44.05
N ALA A 1105 1.14 -9.46 -43.81
CA ALA A 1105 0.05 -10.07 -43.05
C ALA A 1105 -0.52 -11.34 -43.72
N LEU A 1106 -0.56 -11.39 -45.06
CA LEU A 1106 -0.94 -12.59 -45.82
C LEU A 1106 0.19 -13.63 -45.90
N ALA A 1107 1.46 -13.22 -45.88
CA ALA A 1107 2.62 -14.12 -45.86
C ALA A 1107 2.71 -14.93 -44.56
N MET A 1108 2.40 -14.32 -43.41
CA MET A 1108 2.25 -15.04 -42.12
C MET A 1108 1.22 -16.19 -42.22
N ASN A 1109 0.27 -16.09 -43.15
CA ASN A 1109 -0.79 -17.07 -43.40
C ASN A 1109 -0.56 -17.92 -44.67
N LYS A 1110 0.66 -17.89 -45.22
CA LYS A 1110 1.10 -18.62 -46.42
C LYS A 1110 0.37 -18.26 -47.73
N LYS A 1111 -0.26 -17.08 -47.80
CA LYS A 1111 -1.01 -16.58 -48.98
C LYS A 1111 -0.33 -15.39 -49.68
N LEU A 1112 0.98 -15.47 -49.90
CA LEU A 1112 1.74 -14.37 -50.51
C LEU A 1112 1.60 -14.33 -52.04
N ASN A 1113 1.01 -13.25 -52.59
CA ASN A 1113 1.16 -12.90 -54.00
C ASN A 1113 2.48 -12.14 -54.22
N ARG A 1114 3.43 -12.76 -54.93
CA ARG A 1114 4.75 -12.18 -55.20
C ARG A 1114 4.73 -11.09 -56.28
N GLU A 1115 3.93 -11.26 -57.33
CA GLU A 1115 3.92 -10.36 -58.50
C GLU A 1115 3.46 -8.94 -58.13
N ILE A 1116 2.39 -8.84 -57.34
CA ILE A 1116 1.88 -7.55 -56.84
C ILE A 1116 2.92 -6.90 -55.93
N LEU A 1117 3.58 -7.67 -55.05
CA LEU A 1117 4.60 -7.15 -54.13
C LEU A 1117 5.80 -6.56 -54.89
N PHE A 1118 6.35 -7.28 -55.88
CA PHE A 1118 7.48 -6.80 -56.70
C PHE A 1118 7.16 -5.51 -57.47
N LYS A 1119 5.92 -5.33 -57.93
CA LYS A 1119 5.48 -4.13 -58.69
C LYS A 1119 5.61 -2.81 -57.89
N PHE A 1120 5.56 -2.86 -56.56
CA PHE A 1120 5.55 -1.67 -55.69
C PHE A 1120 6.83 -1.53 -54.82
N ALA A 1121 7.92 -2.22 -55.16
CA ALA A 1121 9.11 -2.37 -54.30
C ALA A 1121 9.85 -1.07 -53.91
N ALA A 1122 9.68 0.04 -54.64
CA ALA A 1122 10.60 1.18 -54.58
C ALA A 1122 10.62 2.01 -53.26
N PRO A 1123 9.49 2.36 -52.60
CA PRO A 1123 9.51 3.35 -51.52
C PRO A 1123 9.21 2.81 -50.11
N ALA A 1124 8.99 1.50 -49.92
CA ALA A 1124 8.74 0.89 -48.60
C ALA A 1124 9.59 -0.38 -48.30
N PRO A 1125 10.94 -0.37 -48.43
CA PRO A 1125 11.71 -1.61 -48.58
C PRO A 1125 11.83 -2.47 -47.31
N TYR A 1126 11.61 -1.89 -46.12
CA TYR A 1126 11.74 -2.57 -44.83
C TYR A 1126 10.62 -3.60 -44.56
N ILE A 1127 9.38 -3.31 -45.00
CA ILE A 1127 8.26 -4.27 -44.89
C ILE A 1127 8.37 -5.33 -45.99
N PHE A 1128 8.73 -4.90 -47.21
CA PHE A 1128 9.02 -5.76 -48.35
C PHE A 1128 10.03 -6.87 -47.98
N PHE A 1129 11.15 -6.50 -47.37
CA PHE A 1129 12.19 -7.41 -46.89
C PHE A 1129 11.68 -8.44 -45.86
N SER A 1130 10.87 -8.00 -44.90
CA SER A 1130 10.27 -8.87 -43.87
C SER A 1130 9.37 -9.95 -44.50
N CYS A 1131 8.62 -9.57 -45.54
CA CYS A 1131 7.75 -10.47 -46.30
C CYS A 1131 8.54 -11.50 -47.12
N MET A 1132 9.65 -11.05 -47.74
CA MET A 1132 10.53 -11.89 -48.56
C MET A 1132 11.19 -13.02 -47.73
N LEU A 1133 11.64 -12.69 -46.51
CA LEU A 1133 12.24 -13.63 -45.55
C LEU A 1133 11.27 -14.70 -45.05
N LEU A 1134 10.02 -14.34 -44.72
CA LEU A 1134 8.96 -15.31 -44.41
C LEU A 1134 8.72 -16.31 -45.56
N SER A 1135 9.01 -15.91 -46.81
CA SER A 1135 8.95 -16.77 -48.00
C SER A 1135 10.26 -17.54 -48.32
N LYS A 1136 11.27 -17.43 -47.45
CA LYS A 1136 12.60 -18.09 -47.52
C LYS A 1136 13.46 -17.80 -48.77
N ALA A 1137 13.26 -16.68 -49.45
CA ALA A 1137 14.06 -16.26 -50.60
C ALA A 1137 15.37 -15.55 -50.17
N ILE A 1138 16.39 -16.31 -49.76
CA ILE A 1138 17.62 -15.77 -49.13
C ILE A 1138 18.52 -15.00 -50.12
N GLU A 1139 18.75 -15.52 -51.32
CA GLU A 1139 19.65 -14.87 -52.30
C GLU A 1139 19.10 -13.54 -52.81
N GLU A 1140 17.80 -13.51 -53.18
CA GLU A 1140 17.10 -12.30 -53.63
C GLU A 1140 17.07 -11.20 -52.55
N ALA A 1141 17.09 -11.58 -51.28
CA ALA A 1141 17.08 -10.65 -50.15
C ALA A 1141 18.43 -9.95 -49.92
N LYS A 1142 19.54 -10.53 -50.35
CA LYS A 1142 20.92 -10.02 -50.13
C LYS A 1142 21.10 -8.53 -50.52
N PRO A 1143 20.77 -8.07 -51.73
CA PRO A 1143 20.89 -6.64 -52.09
C PRO A 1143 19.96 -5.72 -51.28
N ILE A 1144 18.88 -6.23 -50.70
CA ILE A 1144 17.95 -5.44 -49.89
C ILE A 1144 18.48 -5.27 -48.45
N VAL A 1145 19.16 -6.30 -47.90
CA VAL A 1145 20.01 -6.09 -46.71
C VAL A 1145 21.08 -5.03 -47.03
N ARG A 1146 21.68 -5.10 -48.24
CA ARG A 1146 22.68 -4.11 -48.72
C ARG A 1146 22.21 -2.66 -48.72
N TRP A 1147 20.91 -2.42 -48.86
CA TRP A 1147 20.33 -1.08 -48.75
C TRP A 1147 19.92 -0.71 -47.31
N LEU A 1148 19.31 -1.64 -46.56
CA LEU A 1148 18.61 -1.33 -45.31
C LEU A 1148 19.49 -0.71 -44.23
N SER A 1149 20.68 -1.28 -43.98
CA SER A 1149 21.58 -0.79 -42.92
C SER A 1149 22.00 0.67 -43.15
N GLN A 1150 22.23 1.07 -44.40
CA GLN A 1150 22.66 2.41 -44.79
C GLN A 1150 21.66 3.47 -44.28
N GLN A 1151 20.37 3.09 -44.15
CA GLN A 1151 19.24 3.92 -43.72
C GLN A 1151 19.02 3.98 -42.19
N GLN A 1152 19.84 3.30 -41.39
CA GLN A 1152 19.80 3.42 -39.92
C GLN A 1152 20.16 4.86 -39.49
N LYS A 1153 19.81 5.29 -38.27
CA LYS A 1153 20.21 6.59 -37.68
C LYS A 1153 21.24 6.41 -36.56
N GLU A 1154 21.87 7.49 -36.09
CA GLU A 1154 22.96 7.43 -35.10
C GLU A 1154 22.57 6.68 -33.81
N ASN A 1155 21.35 6.88 -33.32
CA ASN A 1155 20.79 6.19 -32.14
C ASN A 1155 20.35 4.74 -32.43
N GLY A 1156 20.82 4.10 -33.50
CA GLY A 1156 20.49 2.71 -33.86
C GLY A 1156 19.06 2.45 -34.37
N GLY A 1157 18.19 3.46 -34.42
CA GLY A 1157 16.80 3.33 -34.92
C GLY A 1157 16.63 3.62 -36.41
N TYR A 1158 15.51 3.17 -36.99
CA TYR A 1158 15.15 3.34 -38.41
C TYR A 1158 14.04 4.40 -38.63
N GLY A 1159 14.11 5.51 -37.89
CA GLY A 1159 13.17 6.64 -38.00
C GLY A 1159 11.84 6.44 -37.27
N SER A 1160 11.10 5.37 -37.55
CA SER A 1160 9.88 4.99 -36.82
C SER A 1160 10.12 3.78 -35.93
N THR A 1161 9.31 3.62 -34.87
CA THR A 1161 9.37 2.41 -34.03
C THR A 1161 9.01 1.18 -34.85
N GLN A 1162 7.93 1.22 -35.65
CA GLN A 1162 7.50 0.11 -36.52
C GLN A 1162 8.58 -0.31 -37.52
N ALA A 1163 9.20 0.62 -38.25
CA ALA A 1163 10.31 0.26 -39.14
C ALA A 1163 11.47 -0.37 -38.36
N THR A 1164 11.76 0.14 -37.16
CA THR A 1164 12.80 -0.43 -36.28
C THR A 1164 12.47 -1.87 -35.85
N ILE A 1165 11.21 -2.21 -35.55
CA ILE A 1165 10.81 -3.61 -35.29
C ILE A 1165 11.00 -4.47 -36.54
N MET A 1166 10.40 -4.04 -37.66
CA MET A 1166 10.33 -4.86 -38.87
C MET A 1166 11.73 -5.13 -39.44
N VAL A 1167 12.61 -4.12 -39.46
CA VAL A 1167 14.01 -4.32 -39.86
C VAL A 1167 14.74 -5.26 -38.89
N TYR A 1168 14.76 -5.01 -37.58
CA TYR A 1168 15.55 -5.85 -36.69
C TYR A 1168 15.02 -7.28 -36.56
N GLN A 1169 13.70 -7.50 -36.60
CA GLN A 1169 13.10 -8.82 -36.67
C GLN A 1169 13.55 -9.57 -37.93
N ALA A 1170 13.52 -8.88 -39.08
CA ALA A 1170 13.91 -9.46 -40.36
C ALA A 1170 15.42 -9.73 -40.47
N VAL A 1171 16.31 -8.80 -40.09
CA VAL A 1171 17.77 -9.08 -40.16
C VAL A 1171 18.23 -10.06 -39.07
N ALA A 1172 17.52 -10.19 -37.94
CA ALA A 1172 17.74 -11.32 -37.03
C ALA A 1172 17.47 -12.68 -37.71
N GLU A 1173 16.38 -12.76 -38.48
CA GLU A 1173 16.01 -13.97 -39.21
C GLU A 1173 16.93 -14.24 -40.41
N TYR A 1174 17.41 -13.21 -41.12
CA TYR A 1174 18.45 -13.35 -42.15
C TYR A 1174 19.78 -13.86 -41.55
N ALA A 1175 20.29 -13.18 -40.52
CA ALA A 1175 21.57 -13.51 -39.89
C ALA A 1175 21.59 -14.90 -39.22
N SER A 1176 20.42 -15.47 -38.89
CA SER A 1176 20.30 -16.83 -38.35
C SER A 1176 20.44 -17.93 -39.42
N ASN A 1177 20.42 -17.59 -40.72
CA ASN A 1177 20.30 -18.55 -41.82
C ASN A 1177 21.42 -18.48 -42.88
N VAL A 1178 22.43 -17.61 -42.72
CA VAL A 1178 23.50 -17.35 -43.70
C VAL A 1178 24.88 -17.79 -43.15
N ARG A 1179 25.83 -18.11 -44.04
CA ARG A 1179 27.22 -18.49 -43.72
C ARG A 1179 28.22 -17.57 -44.42
N GLU A 1180 29.40 -17.40 -43.84
CA GLU A 1180 30.39 -16.39 -44.24
C GLU A 1180 31.47 -16.93 -45.20
N PRO A 1181 31.98 -16.09 -46.12
CA PRO A 1181 33.26 -16.28 -46.81
C PRO A 1181 34.45 -15.70 -46.00
N PRO A 1182 35.71 -16.08 -46.31
CA PRO A 1182 36.90 -15.54 -45.63
C PRO A 1182 37.21 -14.07 -46.00
N PHE A 1183 37.91 -13.37 -45.09
CA PHE A 1183 38.15 -11.93 -45.11
C PHE A 1183 39.64 -11.57 -44.94
N ASP A 1184 40.19 -10.78 -45.88
CA ASP A 1184 41.50 -10.11 -45.77
C ASP A 1184 41.53 -8.86 -46.66
N LEU A 1185 41.63 -7.67 -46.07
CA LEU A 1185 41.49 -6.38 -46.76
C LEU A 1185 42.43 -5.31 -46.18
N ASN A 1186 43.16 -4.63 -47.05
CA ASN A 1186 44.07 -3.54 -46.69
C ASN A 1186 43.49 -2.19 -47.13
N VAL A 1187 43.63 -1.15 -46.31
CA VAL A 1187 43.13 0.21 -46.57
C VAL A 1187 44.17 1.27 -46.19
N ASP A 1188 44.47 2.16 -47.14
CA ASP A 1188 45.37 3.31 -47.02
C ASP A 1188 44.56 4.63 -47.09
N ILE A 1189 44.77 5.54 -46.12
CA ILE A 1189 44.02 6.80 -45.99
C ILE A 1189 44.96 8.02 -46.02
N ALA A 1190 44.69 9.00 -46.89
CA ALA A 1190 45.44 10.26 -46.99
C ALA A 1190 44.57 11.48 -46.61
N ILE A 1191 44.90 12.11 -45.47
CA ILE A 1191 44.14 13.23 -44.87
C ILE A 1191 44.88 14.56 -45.09
N GLN A 1192 44.16 15.61 -45.50
CA GLN A 1192 44.76 16.90 -45.80
C GLN A 1192 45.31 17.56 -44.52
N GLY A 1193 46.63 17.77 -44.48
CA GLY A 1193 47.36 18.34 -43.33
C GLY A 1193 48.09 17.31 -42.44
N ARG A 1194 48.02 16.01 -42.75
CA ARG A 1194 48.91 14.99 -42.15
C ARG A 1194 49.94 14.51 -43.18
N SER A 1195 51.17 14.27 -42.74
CA SER A 1195 52.28 13.76 -43.58
C SER A 1195 52.36 12.23 -43.63
N LEU A 1196 51.72 11.55 -42.69
CA LEU A 1196 51.62 10.08 -42.63
C LEU A 1196 50.31 9.61 -43.26
N ILE A 1197 50.38 8.53 -44.03
CA ILE A 1197 49.24 7.78 -44.54
C ILE A 1197 48.86 6.77 -43.46
N ASP A 1198 47.61 6.82 -42.98
CA ASP A 1198 47.10 5.84 -42.01
C ASP A 1198 46.81 4.54 -42.78
N LYS A 1199 47.60 3.49 -42.53
CA LYS A 1199 47.51 2.15 -43.15
C LYS A 1199 46.86 1.15 -42.20
N ILE A 1200 45.90 0.35 -42.69
CA ILE A 1200 45.13 -0.59 -41.85
C ILE A 1200 44.94 -1.92 -42.61
N ASN A 1201 45.28 -3.05 -42.00
CA ASN A 1201 44.92 -4.39 -42.46
C ASN A 1201 43.75 -4.92 -41.61
N PHE A 1202 42.83 -5.64 -42.25
CA PHE A 1202 41.66 -6.26 -41.63
C PHE A 1202 41.52 -7.71 -42.09
N ASN A 1203 41.47 -8.66 -41.16
CA ASN A 1203 41.48 -10.10 -41.41
C ASN A 1203 40.46 -10.85 -40.53
N ASN A 1204 40.28 -12.16 -40.73
CA ASN A 1204 39.39 -13.03 -39.96
C ASN A 1204 39.50 -12.96 -38.41
N GLU A 1205 40.56 -12.39 -37.82
CA GLU A 1205 40.68 -12.21 -36.37
C GLU A 1205 40.36 -10.77 -35.91
N ASN A 1206 40.60 -9.76 -36.75
CA ASN A 1206 40.52 -8.35 -36.36
C ASN A 1206 39.53 -7.49 -37.20
N HIS A 1207 38.83 -8.08 -38.19
CA HIS A 1207 37.83 -7.41 -39.05
C HIS A 1207 36.68 -6.73 -38.28
N TYR A 1208 36.34 -7.24 -37.10
CA TYR A 1208 35.39 -6.61 -36.15
C TYR A 1208 35.91 -5.31 -35.50
N THR A 1209 37.20 -4.97 -35.61
CA THR A 1209 37.78 -3.82 -34.88
C THR A 1209 37.53 -2.50 -35.60
N THR A 1210 36.84 -1.59 -34.91
CA THR A 1210 36.53 -0.25 -35.43
C THR A 1210 37.69 0.72 -35.17
N ARG A 1211 38.13 1.44 -36.20
CA ARG A 1211 39.16 2.48 -36.13
C ARG A 1211 38.53 3.85 -36.29
N THR A 1212 38.79 4.74 -35.32
CA THR A 1212 38.26 6.11 -35.32
C THR A 1212 39.38 7.15 -35.39
N SER A 1213 39.12 8.25 -36.10
CA SER A 1213 40.01 9.40 -36.17
C SER A 1213 39.19 10.68 -36.06
N LYS A 1214 39.66 11.67 -35.30
CA LYS A 1214 39.06 13.01 -35.24
C LYS A 1214 39.85 13.95 -36.14
N VAL A 1215 39.16 14.59 -37.08
CA VAL A 1215 39.76 15.39 -38.15
C VAL A 1215 38.96 16.69 -38.31
N ARG A 1216 39.64 17.78 -38.69
CA ARG A 1216 39.06 19.14 -38.80
C ARG A 1216 39.07 19.67 -40.25
N THR A 1217 39.42 18.82 -41.21
CA THR A 1217 39.75 19.14 -42.60
C THR A 1217 39.28 18.02 -43.54
N HIS A 1218 39.25 18.28 -44.84
CA HIS A 1218 38.83 17.32 -45.85
C HIS A 1218 39.90 16.22 -46.11
N ILE A 1219 39.49 15.20 -46.86
CA ILE A 1219 40.22 13.97 -47.10
C ILE A 1219 40.58 13.91 -48.58
N ASN A 1220 41.85 13.65 -48.90
CA ASN A 1220 42.35 13.79 -50.27
C ASN A 1220 42.22 12.50 -51.09
N LYS A 1221 42.48 11.34 -50.48
CA LYS A 1221 42.44 10.04 -51.17
C LYS A 1221 42.27 8.89 -50.18
N LEU A 1222 41.54 7.87 -50.59
CA LEU A 1222 41.47 6.56 -49.93
C LEU A 1222 41.66 5.48 -50.99
N THR A 1223 42.36 4.40 -50.63
CA THR A 1223 42.64 3.27 -51.52
C THR A 1223 42.58 1.97 -50.72
N ALA A 1224 41.91 0.95 -51.25
CA ALA A 1224 41.76 -0.36 -50.59
C ALA A 1224 42.07 -1.52 -51.55
N THR A 1225 42.67 -2.59 -51.02
CA THR A 1225 43.11 -3.77 -51.79
C THR A 1225 43.01 -5.06 -50.96
N GLY A 1226 42.35 -6.08 -51.50
CA GLY A 1226 42.17 -7.39 -50.87
C GLY A 1226 40.83 -8.05 -51.21
N THR A 1227 40.49 -9.09 -50.45
CA THR A 1227 39.22 -9.82 -50.50
C THR A 1227 38.38 -9.52 -49.25
N GLY A 1228 37.50 -8.53 -49.36
CA GLY A 1228 36.57 -8.12 -48.31
C GLY A 1228 35.76 -6.87 -48.71
N GLU A 1229 34.78 -6.48 -47.91
CA GLU A 1229 34.01 -5.25 -48.08
C GLU A 1229 34.09 -4.39 -46.79
N ALA A 1230 34.92 -3.33 -46.80
CA ALA A 1230 35.02 -2.38 -45.70
C ALA A 1230 33.99 -1.25 -45.80
N MET A 1231 33.62 -0.68 -44.64
CA MET A 1231 32.86 0.58 -44.57
C MET A 1231 33.75 1.74 -44.13
N PHE A 1232 33.64 2.84 -44.87
CA PHE A 1232 34.23 4.14 -44.57
C PHE A 1232 33.11 5.16 -44.38
N ASN A 1233 33.10 5.88 -43.27
CA ASN A 1233 32.08 6.89 -42.98
C ASN A 1233 32.67 8.17 -42.38
N VAL A 1234 32.01 9.29 -42.66
CA VAL A 1234 32.30 10.63 -42.12
C VAL A 1234 30.97 11.20 -41.63
N SER A 1235 30.78 11.23 -40.31
CA SER A 1235 29.60 11.83 -39.67
C SER A 1235 29.71 13.34 -39.49
#